data_AF-A0A8J4ULA8-F1
#
_entry.id   AF-A0A8J4ULA8-F1
#
_cell.length_a   1.000
_cell.length_b   1.000
_cell.length_c   1.000
_cell.angle_alpha   90.00
_cell.angle_beta   90.00
_cell.angle_gamma   90.00
#
_symmetry.space_group_name_H-M   'P 1'
#
loop_
_entity.id
_entity.type
_entity.pdbx_description
1 polymer ?
#
loop_
_entity_poly.entity_id
_entity_poly.type
_entity_poly.pdbx_seq_one_letter_code
_entity_poly.pdbx_strand_id
1 'polypeptide(L)'
;MSASLNEKYDKIVRPRIDLIDSLRALGVEKDLALPAIAVIGDQSSGKSSVLEALSGVALPRGSGVVTRCPLELKMKKSRNEDLWHGKINYKDYEGEIKNPAEVEKIIRKAQNEIAGALGISDELISLEVTSPNVPDVTLIDLPGIVRVSVKGQPEDIGEQSKSLIRKYITNQDTILLVVVPCNVDIATTEALKMAQEVDPYGDRTLGILTKPDLVDKGMEDAVLSIINNETIYLSKGYMIVRCRGQQEIKENISLHEAVRKEKDFFTKHPYFSVLYNERKATIHNLADRLTHELVLHIEESLPQLKEQIQSKLAETQEELNRYGSGPPSDPEQRIIFLTDKITAFNQDAISLTAGEELKSVPLINIFSRMRREFADWKTDLEKSEVKSFVLSCNFPERPAYGDVTVSSLHAEGEAYFYCFTGYKLQGPSTLTCLNATTPYWNGKEPRCLAACGGMMKNATLGPIVSPGFPSNYSNNLTCHWVLEAPEGQRLHVHFEKVALAEDDDRLLIKNGNNIDSSTLYDSYEVEYLPNEGIVSTSTFLFIEFTTDGSGTNTGAAIRYEAFAPGHCYEPFVKYGNFTSSDTSYAVGAVVEFSCDPGYTLEQGSIIIECMDSRNPQWNETEPACRAVCSGEITDSAGVVLSPNWPEAYDKGQDCIWGIHVEEDKRIMLDIQV
;
A
#
# COMPACT_ATOMS: atom_id res chain seq x y z
N MET A 1 37.49 -41.89 5.56
CA MET A 1 36.64 -41.46 6.70
C MET A 1 35.25 -41.21 6.15
N SER A 2 34.37 -42.21 6.21
CA SER A 2 32.97 -42.08 5.75
C SER A 2 32.13 -41.61 6.93
N ALA A 3 31.64 -40.37 6.88
CA ALA A 3 30.56 -39.92 7.75
C ALA A 3 29.39 -40.91 7.63
N SER A 4 28.89 -41.41 8.76
CA SER A 4 27.81 -42.40 8.75
C SER A 4 26.53 -41.78 8.15
N LEU A 5 25.69 -42.59 7.50
CA LEU A 5 24.39 -42.15 6.95
C LEU A 5 23.53 -41.36 7.95
N ASN A 6 23.68 -41.62 9.26
CA ASN A 6 23.02 -40.88 10.34
C ASN A 6 23.48 -39.42 10.46
N GLU A 7 24.75 -39.08 10.19
CA GLU A 7 25.23 -37.69 10.27
C GLU A 7 24.72 -36.83 9.11
N LYS A 8 24.47 -37.44 7.95
CA LYS A 8 23.93 -36.75 6.76
C LYS A 8 22.42 -36.50 6.92
N TYR A 9 21.72 -37.45 7.55
CA TYR A 9 20.32 -37.34 7.91
C TYR A 9 20.09 -36.20 8.92
N ASP A 10 20.83 -36.19 10.03
CA ASP A 10 20.71 -35.16 11.08
C ASP A 10 21.02 -33.73 10.60
N LYS A 11 21.90 -33.56 9.61
CA LYS A 11 22.30 -32.22 9.12
C LYS A 11 21.34 -31.60 8.12
N ILE A 12 20.52 -32.41 7.43
CA ILE A 12 19.71 -31.94 6.29
C ILE A 12 18.21 -32.09 6.58
N VAL A 13 17.79 -33.20 7.19
CA VAL A 13 16.37 -33.49 7.45
C VAL A 13 15.83 -32.64 8.60
N ARG A 14 16.53 -32.66 9.74
CA ARG A 14 16.08 -32.04 10.98
C ARG A 14 15.85 -30.53 10.88
N PRO A 15 16.76 -29.72 10.28
CA PRO A 15 16.54 -28.28 10.16
C PRO A 15 15.31 -27.91 9.32
N ARG A 16 14.91 -28.75 8.36
CA ARG A 16 13.74 -28.49 7.51
C ARG A 16 12.43 -28.70 8.25
N ILE A 17 12.37 -29.75 9.07
CA ILE A 17 11.23 -30.02 9.93
C ILE A 17 11.14 -28.93 11.01
N ASP A 18 12.27 -28.59 11.66
CA ASP A 18 12.34 -27.52 12.64
C ASP A 18 11.91 -26.16 12.07
N LEU A 19 12.21 -25.88 10.80
CA LEU A 19 11.75 -24.67 10.11
C LEU A 19 10.23 -24.61 10.02
N ILE A 20 9.59 -25.68 9.52
CA ILE A 20 8.12 -25.70 9.39
C ILE A 20 7.46 -25.64 10.76
N ASP A 21 7.99 -26.34 11.77
CA ASP A 21 7.48 -26.28 13.14
C ASP A 21 7.61 -24.88 13.74
N SER A 22 8.70 -24.15 13.43
CA SER A 22 8.88 -22.76 13.85
C SER A 22 7.88 -21.83 13.18
N LEU A 23 7.58 -22.01 11.88
CA LEU A 23 6.55 -21.24 11.17
C LEU A 23 5.16 -21.48 11.77
N ARG A 24 4.83 -22.72 12.13
CA ARG A 24 3.59 -23.04 12.86
C ARG A 24 3.55 -22.37 14.22
N ALA A 25 4.63 -22.43 14.99
CA ALA A 25 4.71 -21.81 16.31
C ALA A 25 4.51 -20.28 16.28
N LEU A 26 4.89 -19.63 15.18
CA LEU A 26 4.64 -18.20 14.93
C LEU A 26 3.19 -17.90 14.48
N GLY A 27 2.39 -18.94 14.21
CA GLY A 27 0.99 -18.80 13.80
C GLY A 27 0.79 -18.57 12.30
N VAL A 28 1.82 -18.78 11.48
CA VAL A 28 1.74 -18.60 10.01
C VAL A 28 0.68 -19.51 9.39
N GLU A 29 0.40 -20.67 10.01
CA GLU A 29 -0.63 -21.62 9.60
C GLU A 29 -2.07 -21.06 9.57
N LYS A 30 -2.32 -19.90 10.20
CA LYS A 30 -3.62 -19.24 10.19
C LYS A 30 -3.96 -18.64 8.83
N ASP A 31 -2.93 -18.13 8.15
CA ASP A 31 -3.08 -17.41 6.88
C ASP A 31 -2.54 -18.20 5.70
N LEU A 32 -1.62 -19.15 5.96
CA LEU A 32 -0.90 -19.90 4.93
C LEU A 32 -0.88 -21.39 5.21
N ALA A 33 -1.00 -22.17 4.14
CA ALA A 33 -0.85 -23.60 4.15
C ALA A 33 0.60 -24.00 4.51
N LEU A 34 0.79 -24.83 5.54
CA LEU A 34 2.12 -25.36 5.90
C LEU A 34 2.20 -26.87 5.65
N PRO A 35 3.29 -27.37 5.01
CA PRO A 35 3.51 -28.79 4.71
C PRO A 35 3.32 -29.74 5.89
N ALA A 36 2.25 -30.55 5.88
CA ALA A 36 1.88 -31.43 6.97
C ALA A 36 1.44 -32.82 6.48
N ILE A 37 1.41 -33.80 7.38
CA ILE A 37 0.76 -35.09 7.12
C ILE A 37 -0.54 -35.16 7.90
N ALA A 38 -1.67 -35.23 7.21
CA ALA A 38 -2.98 -35.42 7.82
C ALA A 38 -3.36 -36.91 7.83
N VAL A 39 -3.72 -37.43 9.00
CA VAL A 39 -4.10 -38.83 9.17
C VAL A 39 -5.61 -38.96 9.12
N ILE A 40 -6.11 -39.67 8.12
CA ILE A 40 -7.54 -39.92 7.91
C ILE A 40 -7.86 -41.41 7.96
N GLY A 41 -9.05 -41.74 8.44
CA GLY A 41 -9.51 -43.12 8.53
C GLY A 41 -10.92 -43.21 9.08
N ASP A 42 -11.63 -44.25 8.70
CA ASP A 42 -12.94 -44.57 9.25
C ASP A 42 -12.85 -44.80 10.77
N GLN A 43 -13.96 -44.63 11.48
CA GLN A 43 -14.02 -45.01 12.89
C GLN A 43 -13.60 -46.49 13.05
N SER A 44 -12.68 -46.76 13.99
CA SER A 44 -12.11 -48.10 14.21
C SER A 44 -11.17 -48.64 13.12
N SER A 45 -10.73 -47.80 12.17
CA SER A 45 -9.72 -48.14 11.15
C SER A 45 -8.34 -48.52 11.70
N GLY A 46 -8.05 -48.20 12.97
CA GLY A 46 -6.75 -48.44 13.59
C GLY A 46 -5.85 -47.19 13.66
N LYS A 47 -6.31 -46.02 13.19
CA LYS A 47 -5.60 -44.73 13.23
C LYS A 47 -4.88 -44.45 14.55
N SER A 48 -5.60 -44.43 15.67
CA SER A 48 -4.98 -44.19 16.99
C SER A 48 -3.94 -45.25 17.35
N SER A 49 -4.09 -46.49 16.88
CA SER A 49 -3.10 -47.55 17.16
C SER A 49 -1.80 -47.36 16.37
N VAL A 50 -1.89 -46.84 15.13
CA VAL A 50 -0.71 -46.46 14.34
C VAL A 50 0.00 -45.29 15.01
N LEU A 51 -0.74 -44.26 15.41
CA LEU A 51 -0.17 -43.08 16.06
C LEU A 51 0.47 -43.39 17.41
N GLU A 52 -0.12 -44.26 18.24
CA GLU A 52 0.51 -44.72 19.47
C GLU A 52 1.80 -45.50 19.21
N ALA A 53 1.82 -46.32 18.16
CA ALA A 53 2.99 -47.12 17.82
C ALA A 53 4.14 -46.24 17.28
N LEU A 54 3.84 -45.11 16.62
CA LEU A 54 4.82 -44.12 16.18
C LEU A 54 5.31 -43.23 17.33
N SER A 55 4.40 -42.70 18.14
CA SER A 55 4.70 -41.71 19.19
C SER A 55 5.17 -42.31 20.50
N GLY A 56 4.94 -43.61 20.71
CA GLY A 56 5.32 -44.30 21.94
C GLY A 56 4.49 -43.90 23.17
N VAL A 57 3.43 -43.12 23.00
CA VAL A 57 2.52 -42.67 24.08
C VAL A 57 1.12 -43.22 23.84
N ALA A 58 0.34 -43.40 24.91
CA ALA A 58 -1.05 -43.81 24.80
C ALA A 58 -1.93 -42.62 24.37
N LEU A 59 -2.78 -42.83 23.36
CA LEU A 59 -3.74 -41.84 22.89
C LEU A 59 -5.16 -42.26 23.32
N PRO A 60 -6.10 -41.31 23.47
CA PRO A 60 -7.44 -41.63 23.93
C PRO A 60 -8.12 -42.66 23.02
N ARG A 61 -8.75 -43.68 23.63
CA ARG A 61 -9.56 -44.72 22.97
C ARG A 61 -10.96 -44.82 23.61
N GLY A 62 -12.00 -45.14 22.83
CA GLY A 62 -13.37 -45.24 23.35
C GLY A 62 -14.41 -45.57 22.30
N SER A 63 -15.66 -45.75 22.74
CA SER A 63 -16.85 -45.87 21.87
C SER A 63 -17.37 -44.47 21.51
N GLY A 64 -17.58 -44.20 20.22
CA GLY A 64 -17.98 -42.87 19.70
C GLY A 64 -16.83 -42.11 19.03
N VAL A 65 -16.99 -40.80 18.85
CA VAL A 65 -15.91 -39.92 18.33
C VAL A 65 -14.92 -39.68 19.45
N VAL A 66 -13.74 -40.30 19.34
CA VAL A 66 -12.72 -40.23 20.39
C VAL A 66 -11.81 -39.02 20.22
N THR A 67 -11.33 -38.79 18.99
CA THR A 67 -10.64 -37.56 18.61
C THR A 67 -11.71 -36.53 18.24
N ARG A 68 -11.97 -35.56 19.12
CA ARG A 68 -13.02 -34.53 18.96
C ARG A 68 -12.50 -33.19 18.46
N CYS A 69 -11.18 -33.01 18.50
CA CYS A 69 -10.47 -31.85 17.97
C CYS A 69 -9.25 -32.39 17.23
N PRO A 70 -8.76 -31.69 16.19
CA PRO A 70 -7.49 -32.02 15.55
C PRO A 70 -6.36 -32.08 16.60
N LEU A 71 -5.57 -33.16 16.58
CA LEU A 71 -4.41 -33.33 17.45
C LEU A 71 -3.14 -33.31 16.58
N GLU A 72 -2.37 -32.24 16.70
CA GLU A 72 -1.04 -32.14 16.11
C GLU A 72 -0.03 -32.86 17.01
N LEU A 73 0.60 -33.90 16.48
CA LEU A 73 1.58 -34.73 17.15
C LEU A 73 2.97 -34.46 16.57
N LYS A 74 3.74 -33.64 17.27
CA LYS A 74 5.13 -33.29 16.94
C LYS A 74 6.07 -34.28 17.61
N MET A 75 6.66 -35.19 16.85
CA MET A 75 7.64 -36.14 17.38
C MET A 75 9.05 -35.66 17.06
N LYS A 76 9.90 -35.56 18.09
CA LYS A 76 11.30 -35.15 17.97
C LYS A 76 12.23 -36.21 18.53
N LYS A 77 13.13 -36.69 17.69
CA LYS A 77 14.11 -37.68 18.07
C LYS A 77 15.20 -37.06 18.94
N SER A 78 15.31 -37.52 20.18
CA SER A 78 16.37 -37.09 21.11
C SER A 78 17.67 -37.86 20.88
N ARG A 79 18.80 -37.18 21.08
CA ARG A 79 20.13 -37.83 21.15
C ARG A 79 20.43 -38.44 22.52
N ASN A 80 19.67 -38.07 23.53
CA ASN A 80 19.80 -38.59 24.89
C ASN A 80 18.87 -39.81 25.06
N GLU A 81 19.46 -40.98 25.31
CA GLU A 81 18.77 -42.28 25.37
C GLU A 81 17.75 -42.39 26.53
N ASP A 82 17.90 -41.58 27.58
CA ASP A 82 16.99 -41.60 28.74
C ASP A 82 16.02 -40.41 28.78
N LEU A 83 16.06 -39.52 27.78
CA LEU A 83 15.20 -38.33 27.77
C LEU A 83 13.82 -38.66 27.20
N TRP A 84 12.79 -38.48 28.03
CA TRP A 84 11.42 -38.31 27.58
C TRP A 84 10.91 -36.95 28.07
N HIS A 85 10.36 -36.16 27.15
CA HIS A 85 9.73 -34.88 27.48
C HIS A 85 8.48 -34.72 26.61
N GLY A 86 7.36 -34.40 27.25
CA GLY A 86 6.12 -34.04 26.58
C GLY A 86 5.80 -32.57 26.80
N LYS A 87 5.28 -31.89 25.80
CA LYS A 87 4.75 -30.53 25.92
C LYS A 87 3.40 -30.46 25.23
N ILE A 88 2.40 -29.89 25.90
CA ILE A 88 1.06 -29.71 25.36
C ILE A 88 0.73 -28.23 25.29
N ASN A 89 0.12 -27.81 24.19
CA ASN A 89 -0.39 -26.47 23.98
C ASN A 89 -1.81 -26.53 23.41
N TYR A 90 -2.74 -25.80 24.03
CA TYR A 90 -4.10 -25.61 23.51
C TYR A 90 -4.71 -24.33 24.08
N LYS A 91 -5.46 -23.57 23.27
CA LYS A 91 -5.95 -22.23 23.64
C LYS A 91 -4.79 -21.36 24.15
N ASP A 92 -4.88 -20.87 25.38
CA ASP A 92 -3.84 -20.09 26.08
C ASP A 92 -3.08 -20.93 27.13
N TYR A 93 -3.29 -22.25 27.16
CA TYR A 93 -2.66 -23.15 28.11
C TYR A 93 -1.42 -23.81 27.51
N GLU A 94 -0.28 -23.62 28.18
CA GLU A 94 0.96 -24.31 27.91
C GLU A 94 1.35 -25.16 29.13
N GLY A 95 1.66 -26.44 28.90
CA GLY A 95 1.99 -27.37 29.97
C GLY A 95 3.07 -28.37 29.59
N GLU A 96 3.93 -28.70 30.54
CA GLU A 96 4.91 -29.78 30.41
C GLU A 96 4.38 -31.09 31.00
N ILE A 97 4.69 -32.19 30.33
CA ILE A 97 4.36 -33.55 30.73
C ILE A 97 5.68 -34.27 31.02
N LYS A 98 5.80 -34.86 32.21
CA LYS A 98 7.01 -35.58 32.65
C LYS A 98 6.93 -37.09 32.50
N ASN A 99 5.72 -37.64 32.43
CA ASN A 99 5.49 -39.07 32.31
C ASN A 99 4.61 -39.40 31.09
N PRO A 100 5.06 -40.31 30.18
CA PRO A 100 4.25 -40.79 29.05
C PRO A 100 2.87 -41.30 29.43
N ALA A 101 2.72 -41.87 30.64
CA ALA A 101 1.46 -42.44 31.11
C ALA A 101 0.36 -41.37 31.37
N GLU A 102 0.73 -40.11 31.55
CA GLU A 102 -0.22 -39.02 31.81
C GLU A 102 -0.80 -38.42 30.54
N VAL A 103 -0.14 -38.64 29.39
CA VAL A 103 -0.49 -38.04 28.10
C VAL A 103 -1.95 -38.28 27.73
N GLU A 104 -2.44 -39.53 27.83
CA GLU A 104 -3.83 -39.87 27.49
C GLU A 104 -4.83 -39.06 28.32
N LYS A 105 -4.59 -38.95 29.64
CA LYS A 105 -5.47 -38.24 30.58
C LYS A 105 -5.50 -36.75 30.28
N ILE A 106 -4.35 -36.17 29.96
CA ILE A 106 -4.21 -34.75 29.65
C ILE A 106 -4.89 -34.40 28.32
N ILE A 107 -4.70 -35.21 27.27
CA ILE A 107 -5.40 -35.01 25.99
C ILE A 107 -6.92 -35.09 26.19
N ARG A 108 -7.42 -36.07 26.96
CA ARG A 108 -8.85 -36.17 27.27
C ARG A 108 -9.39 -34.93 27.98
N LYS A 109 -8.61 -34.37 28.91
CA LYS A 109 -8.95 -33.14 29.63
C LYS A 109 -9.03 -31.96 28.65
N ALA A 110 -8.02 -31.77 27.80
CA ALA A 110 -7.99 -30.71 26.80
C ALA A 110 -9.17 -30.81 25.81
N GLN A 111 -9.46 -32.02 25.29
CA GLN A 111 -10.61 -32.24 24.40
C GLN A 111 -11.94 -31.91 25.07
N ASN A 112 -12.12 -32.21 26.36
CA ASN A 112 -13.33 -31.87 27.11
C ASN A 112 -13.49 -30.35 27.31
N GLU A 113 -12.38 -29.63 27.50
CA GLU A 113 -12.37 -28.17 27.67
C GLU A 113 -12.60 -27.41 26.35
N ILE A 114 -12.19 -27.99 25.22
CA ILE A 114 -12.33 -27.40 23.90
C ILE A 114 -13.69 -27.71 23.28
N ALA A 115 -14.03 -29.00 23.14
CA ALA A 115 -15.22 -29.44 22.41
C ALA A 115 -16.46 -29.66 23.30
N GLY A 116 -16.33 -29.40 24.61
CA GLY A 116 -17.36 -29.72 25.59
C GLY A 116 -17.57 -31.23 25.75
N ALA A 117 -18.74 -31.64 26.26
CA ALA A 117 -19.01 -33.04 26.54
C ALA A 117 -19.15 -33.91 25.27
N LEU A 118 -19.73 -33.39 24.18
CA LEU A 118 -20.24 -34.20 23.07
C LEU A 118 -20.03 -33.61 21.65
N GLY A 119 -19.36 -32.46 21.52
CA GLY A 119 -19.16 -31.77 20.23
C GLY A 119 -17.83 -32.11 19.52
N ILE A 120 -17.66 -31.55 18.31
CA ILE A 120 -16.39 -31.45 17.59
C ILE A 120 -15.99 -29.96 17.54
N SER A 121 -14.70 -29.69 17.65
CA SER A 121 -14.15 -28.34 17.49
C SER A 121 -13.03 -28.36 16.46
N ASP A 122 -12.84 -27.25 15.77
CA ASP A 122 -11.73 -27.05 14.85
C ASP A 122 -10.47 -26.47 15.52
N GLU A 123 -10.52 -26.19 16.82
CA GLU A 123 -9.35 -25.78 17.61
C GLU A 123 -8.33 -26.93 17.72
N LEU A 124 -7.06 -26.61 17.46
CA LEU A 124 -5.94 -27.55 17.45
C LEU A 124 -5.40 -27.80 18.87
N ILE A 125 -5.11 -29.06 19.19
CA ILE A 125 -4.28 -29.44 20.34
C ILE A 125 -2.90 -29.80 19.81
N SER A 126 -1.85 -29.10 20.23
CA SER A 126 -0.46 -29.43 19.88
C SER A 126 0.17 -30.25 21.01
N LEU A 127 0.64 -31.46 20.69
CA LEU A 127 1.42 -32.33 21.57
C LEU A 127 2.80 -32.57 20.97
N GLU A 128 3.83 -32.11 21.65
CA GLU A 128 5.22 -32.40 21.33
C GLU A 128 5.73 -33.55 22.21
N VAL A 129 6.31 -34.58 21.59
CA VAL A 129 6.91 -35.74 22.25
C VAL A 129 8.37 -35.82 21.81
N THR A 130 9.28 -35.59 22.75
CA THR A 130 10.72 -35.75 22.55
C THR A 130 11.20 -37.04 23.18
N SER A 131 11.75 -37.96 22.37
CA SER A 131 12.24 -39.27 22.84
C SER A 131 13.26 -39.86 21.85
N PRO A 132 14.22 -40.71 22.25
CA PRO A 132 15.13 -41.37 21.31
C PRO A 132 14.44 -42.38 20.37
N ASN A 133 13.26 -42.88 20.75
CA ASN A 133 12.56 -43.96 20.06
C ASN A 133 11.44 -43.47 19.11
N VAL A 134 11.26 -42.16 18.98
CA VAL A 134 10.27 -41.58 18.06
C VAL A 134 10.95 -41.03 16.80
N PRO A 135 10.27 -41.05 15.63
CA PRO A 135 10.76 -40.38 14.44
C PRO A 135 10.70 -38.85 14.55
N ASP A 136 11.46 -38.16 13.71
CA ASP A 136 11.30 -36.71 13.50
C ASP A 136 10.18 -36.49 12.48
N VAL A 137 8.93 -36.34 12.93
CA VAL A 137 7.78 -36.13 12.04
C VAL A 137 6.64 -35.44 12.78
N THR A 138 5.92 -34.56 12.08
CA THR A 138 4.72 -33.90 12.58
C THR A 138 3.49 -34.45 11.86
N LEU A 139 2.56 -35.03 12.62
CA LEU A 139 1.32 -35.64 12.11
C LEU A 139 0.11 -34.92 12.68
N ILE A 140 -0.91 -34.68 11.87
CA ILE A 140 -2.20 -34.12 12.31
C ILE A 140 -3.22 -35.25 12.36
N ASP A 141 -3.60 -35.66 13.56
CA ASP A 141 -4.66 -36.65 13.80
C ASP A 141 -6.03 -36.00 13.68
N LEU A 142 -6.78 -36.38 12.65
CA LEU A 142 -8.14 -35.88 12.44
C LEU A 142 -9.18 -36.83 13.07
N PRO A 143 -10.38 -36.32 13.42
CA PRO A 143 -11.49 -37.15 13.86
C PRO A 143 -11.78 -38.30 12.88
N GLY A 144 -12.09 -39.48 13.42
CA GLY A 144 -12.48 -40.63 12.60
C GLY A 144 -13.85 -40.41 11.97
N ILE A 145 -14.03 -40.86 10.73
CA ILE A 145 -15.29 -40.66 9.99
C ILE A 145 -16.40 -41.50 10.64
N VAL A 146 -17.46 -40.82 11.09
CA VAL A 146 -18.63 -41.43 11.71
C VAL A 146 -19.73 -41.64 10.68
N ARG A 147 -20.29 -42.86 10.63
CA ARG A 147 -21.41 -43.18 9.74
C ARG A 147 -22.79 -42.98 10.39
N VAL A 148 -22.88 -43.11 11.72
CA VAL A 148 -24.13 -43.03 12.48
C VAL A 148 -23.87 -42.38 13.84
N SER A 149 -24.73 -41.45 14.27
CA SER A 149 -24.65 -40.82 15.59
C SER A 149 -24.96 -41.83 16.71
N VAL A 150 -24.15 -41.80 17.78
CA VAL A 150 -24.43 -42.58 19.00
C VAL A 150 -25.33 -41.75 19.92
N LYS A 151 -26.14 -42.40 20.78
CA LYS A 151 -27.02 -41.71 21.74
C LYS A 151 -26.26 -40.62 22.52
N GLY A 152 -26.70 -39.37 22.36
CA GLY A 152 -26.14 -38.17 23.01
C GLY A 152 -25.28 -37.30 22.09
N GLN A 153 -24.89 -37.76 20.90
CA GLN A 153 -24.21 -36.91 19.91
C GLN A 153 -25.21 -36.18 19.01
N PRO A 154 -24.85 -35.00 18.47
CA PRO A 154 -25.63 -34.34 17.41
C PRO A 154 -25.86 -35.28 16.21
N GLU A 155 -27.02 -35.17 15.56
CA GLU A 155 -27.34 -35.98 14.37
C GLU A 155 -26.41 -35.69 13.18
N ASP A 156 -25.85 -34.48 13.13
CA ASP A 156 -24.96 -33.97 12.09
C ASP A 156 -23.45 -34.20 12.39
N ILE A 157 -23.10 -34.96 13.44
CA ILE A 157 -21.71 -35.18 13.86
C ILE A 157 -20.83 -35.78 12.74
N GLY A 158 -21.42 -36.61 11.88
CA GLY A 158 -20.74 -37.18 10.71
C GLY A 158 -20.37 -36.11 9.68
N GLU A 159 -21.29 -35.20 9.38
CA GLU A 159 -21.05 -34.09 8.46
C GLU A 159 -20.07 -33.07 9.05
N GLN A 160 -20.15 -32.78 10.35
CA GLN A 160 -19.15 -31.95 11.04
C GLN A 160 -17.75 -32.56 10.95
N SER A 161 -17.63 -33.88 11.16
CA SER A 161 -16.36 -34.60 11.02
C SER A 161 -15.81 -34.50 9.59
N LYS A 162 -16.65 -34.74 8.58
CA LYS A 162 -16.25 -34.64 7.17
C LYS A 162 -15.85 -33.21 6.78
N SER A 163 -16.61 -32.21 7.24
CA SER A 163 -16.32 -30.80 7.01
C SER A 163 -14.96 -30.42 7.59
N LEU A 164 -14.69 -30.83 8.83
CA LEU A 164 -13.40 -30.60 9.47
C LEU A 164 -12.26 -31.31 8.72
N ILE A 165 -12.45 -32.57 8.31
CA ILE A 165 -11.43 -33.29 7.54
C ILE A 165 -11.15 -32.57 6.20
N ARG A 166 -12.20 -32.16 5.48
CA ARG A 166 -12.09 -31.40 4.21
C ARG A 166 -11.23 -30.15 4.35
N LYS A 167 -11.32 -29.42 5.48
CA LYS A 167 -10.49 -28.23 5.75
C LYS A 167 -8.99 -28.53 5.66
N TYR A 168 -8.55 -29.71 6.10
CA TYR A 168 -7.14 -30.10 6.09
C TYR A 168 -6.72 -30.81 4.79
N ILE A 169 -7.58 -31.68 4.23
CA ILE A 169 -7.21 -32.50 3.06
C ILE A 169 -7.30 -31.76 1.71
N THR A 170 -8.07 -30.67 1.63
CA THR A 170 -8.19 -29.84 0.41
C THR A 170 -6.90 -29.10 0.10
N ASN A 171 -6.09 -28.83 1.12
CA ASN A 171 -4.80 -28.20 0.96
C ASN A 171 -3.83 -29.13 0.21
N GLN A 172 -3.28 -28.64 -0.90
CA GLN A 172 -2.34 -29.39 -1.75
C GLN A 172 -0.99 -29.64 -1.06
N ASP A 173 -0.63 -28.79 -0.10
CA ASP A 173 0.57 -28.96 0.71
C ASP A 173 0.39 -29.98 1.86
N THR A 174 -0.75 -30.65 1.95
CA THR A 174 -0.99 -31.70 2.95
C THR A 174 -0.83 -33.09 2.32
N ILE A 175 0.09 -33.90 2.83
CA ILE A 175 0.17 -35.34 2.51
C ILE A 175 -0.97 -36.06 3.22
N LEU A 176 -1.70 -36.91 2.49
CA LEU A 176 -2.81 -37.69 3.02
C LEU A 176 -2.33 -39.07 3.47
N LEU A 177 -2.46 -39.37 4.76
CA LEU A 177 -2.19 -40.69 5.32
C LEU A 177 -3.50 -41.43 5.58
N VAL A 178 -3.86 -42.34 4.67
CA VAL A 178 -5.16 -43.03 4.69
C VAL A 178 -5.03 -44.37 5.40
N VAL A 179 -5.67 -44.50 6.56
CA VAL A 179 -5.61 -45.71 7.39
C VAL A 179 -6.83 -46.60 7.11
N VAL A 180 -6.59 -47.81 6.63
CA VAL A 180 -7.62 -48.79 6.23
C VAL A 180 -7.33 -50.15 6.87
N PRO A 181 -8.29 -50.84 7.48
CA PRO A 181 -8.08 -52.19 7.99
C PRO A 181 -8.08 -53.22 6.84
N CYS A 182 -7.20 -54.24 6.93
CA CYS A 182 -6.99 -55.25 5.88
C CYS A 182 -8.21 -56.15 5.60
N ASN A 183 -9.13 -56.25 6.57
CA ASN A 183 -10.31 -57.10 6.47
C ASN A 183 -11.54 -56.40 5.87
N VAL A 184 -11.36 -55.18 5.34
CA VAL A 184 -12.41 -54.40 4.69
C VAL A 184 -11.98 -54.10 3.26
N ASP A 185 -12.93 -54.14 2.32
CA ASP A 185 -12.68 -53.71 0.95
C ASP A 185 -12.33 -52.21 0.91
N ILE A 186 -11.11 -51.92 0.47
CA ILE A 186 -10.55 -50.58 0.42
C ILE A 186 -11.40 -49.62 -0.43
N ALA A 187 -12.06 -50.11 -1.49
CA ALA A 187 -12.90 -49.31 -2.37
C ALA A 187 -14.19 -48.79 -1.69
N THR A 188 -14.58 -49.38 -0.55
CA THR A 188 -15.79 -49.02 0.19
C THR A 188 -15.53 -48.09 1.37
N THR A 189 -14.28 -47.69 1.58
CA THR A 189 -13.88 -46.83 2.70
C THR A 189 -14.16 -45.38 2.39
N GLU A 190 -14.79 -44.67 3.33
CA GLU A 190 -15.10 -43.25 3.14
C GLU A 190 -13.80 -42.42 3.18
N ALA A 191 -12.82 -42.85 3.99
CA ALA A 191 -11.50 -42.21 4.06
C ALA A 191 -10.80 -42.14 2.70
N LEU A 192 -10.76 -43.24 1.94
CA LEU A 192 -10.13 -43.23 0.62
C LEU A 192 -10.96 -42.46 -0.40
N LYS A 193 -12.30 -42.55 -0.33
CA LYS A 193 -13.18 -41.78 -1.21
C LYS A 193 -12.96 -40.28 -1.05
N MET A 194 -12.88 -39.78 0.18
CA MET A 194 -12.59 -38.36 0.43
C MET A 194 -11.18 -37.98 -0.04
N ALA A 195 -10.19 -38.87 0.08
CA ALA A 195 -8.85 -38.62 -0.46
C ALA A 195 -8.91 -38.48 -1.99
N GLN A 196 -9.59 -39.40 -2.69
CA GLN A 196 -9.74 -39.36 -4.15
C GLN A 196 -10.54 -38.15 -4.65
N GLU A 197 -11.45 -37.59 -3.85
CA GLU A 197 -12.17 -36.34 -4.17
C GLU A 197 -11.21 -35.14 -4.28
N VAL A 198 -10.11 -35.11 -3.51
CA VAL A 198 -9.15 -34.00 -3.44
C VAL A 198 -7.77 -34.30 -4.03
N ASP A 199 -7.48 -35.57 -4.29
CA ASP A 199 -6.27 -36.12 -4.91
C ASP A 199 -6.64 -37.28 -5.86
N PRO A 200 -7.23 -36.99 -7.04
CA PRO A 200 -7.75 -38.03 -7.95
C PRO A 200 -6.68 -38.97 -8.52
N TYR A 201 -5.42 -38.51 -8.58
CA TYR A 201 -4.29 -39.28 -9.11
C TYR A 201 -3.49 -39.99 -8.01
N GLY A 202 -3.75 -39.67 -6.73
CA GLY A 202 -3.05 -40.26 -5.60
C GLY A 202 -1.61 -39.78 -5.45
N ASP A 203 -1.29 -38.56 -5.90
CA ASP A 203 0.07 -38.01 -5.94
C ASP A 203 0.62 -37.72 -4.54
N ARG A 204 -0.26 -37.30 -3.63
CA ARG A 204 0.07 -36.95 -2.25
C ARG A 204 -0.56 -37.88 -1.22
N THR A 205 -1.04 -39.05 -1.66
CA THR A 205 -1.74 -40.01 -0.81
C THR A 205 -0.90 -41.25 -0.54
N LEU A 206 -0.74 -41.60 0.74
CA LEU A 206 -0.06 -42.80 1.24
C LEU A 206 -1.07 -43.69 1.98
N GLY A 207 -1.22 -44.95 1.55
CA GLY A 207 -2.17 -45.90 2.15
C GLY A 207 -1.54 -46.78 3.22
N ILE A 208 -2.16 -46.85 4.40
CA ILE A 208 -1.71 -47.69 5.53
C ILE A 208 -2.73 -48.77 5.81
N LEU A 209 -2.33 -50.02 5.60
CA LEU A 209 -3.14 -51.19 5.90
C LEU A 209 -2.88 -51.66 7.34
N THR A 210 -3.94 -51.80 8.14
CA THR A 210 -3.87 -52.18 9.56
C THR A 210 -4.63 -53.48 9.84
N LYS A 211 -4.47 -54.04 11.04
CA LYS A 211 -5.14 -55.29 11.47
C LYS A 211 -4.93 -56.47 10.50
N PRO A 212 -3.70 -56.75 10.06
CA PRO A 212 -3.42 -57.88 9.17
C PRO A 212 -3.72 -59.24 9.82
N ASP A 213 -3.86 -59.28 11.14
CA ASP A 213 -4.22 -60.45 11.95
C ASP A 213 -5.70 -60.85 11.82
N LEU A 214 -6.56 -59.96 11.32
CA LEU A 214 -7.99 -60.20 11.13
C LEU A 214 -8.34 -60.57 9.67
N VAL A 215 -7.35 -60.78 8.82
CA VAL A 215 -7.57 -61.20 7.42
C VAL A 215 -8.04 -62.65 7.41
N ASP A 216 -9.15 -62.90 6.71
CA ASP A 216 -9.65 -64.25 6.52
C ASP A 216 -8.67 -65.07 5.66
N LYS A 217 -8.45 -66.33 6.05
CA LYS A 217 -7.56 -67.23 5.31
C LYS A 217 -8.04 -67.40 3.87
N GLY A 218 -7.16 -67.16 2.90
CA GLY A 218 -7.44 -67.16 1.47
C GLY A 218 -7.64 -65.78 0.86
N MET A 219 -7.69 -64.71 1.68
CA MET A 219 -7.82 -63.32 1.21
C MET A 219 -6.48 -62.55 1.25
N GLU A 220 -5.39 -63.19 1.66
CA GLU A 220 -4.07 -62.56 1.77
C GLU A 220 -3.54 -62.07 0.42
N ASP A 221 -3.83 -62.78 -0.67
CA ASP A 221 -3.43 -62.36 -2.03
C ASP A 221 -4.10 -61.05 -2.43
N ALA A 222 -5.36 -60.81 -2.02
CA ALA A 222 -6.04 -59.54 -2.27
C ALA A 222 -5.35 -58.38 -1.53
N VAL A 223 -4.86 -58.61 -0.31
CA VAL A 223 -4.08 -57.62 0.45
C VAL A 223 -2.74 -57.34 -0.23
N LEU A 224 -2.08 -58.37 -0.79
CA LEU A 224 -0.83 -58.20 -1.55
C LEU A 224 -1.04 -57.37 -2.82
N SER A 225 -2.13 -57.61 -3.57
CA SER A 225 -2.48 -56.81 -4.75
C SER A 225 -2.71 -55.33 -4.42
N ILE A 226 -3.34 -55.03 -3.28
CA ILE A 226 -3.48 -53.63 -2.83
C ILE A 226 -2.10 -53.02 -2.58
N ILE A 227 -1.23 -53.71 -1.83
CA ILE A 227 0.09 -53.16 -1.45
C ILE A 227 1.02 -52.96 -2.66
N ASN A 228 0.84 -53.78 -3.70
CA ASN A 228 1.59 -53.67 -4.94
C ASN A 228 1.01 -52.66 -5.93
N ASN A 229 0.06 -51.81 -5.51
CA ASN A 229 -0.61 -50.80 -6.35
C ASN A 229 -1.40 -51.42 -7.54
N GLU A 230 -1.86 -52.67 -7.44
CA GLU A 230 -2.59 -53.33 -8.53
C GLU A 230 -4.10 -53.03 -8.49
N THR A 231 -4.66 -52.74 -7.31
CA THR A 231 -6.09 -52.47 -7.14
C THR A 231 -6.43 -51.00 -7.27
N ILE A 232 -5.81 -50.15 -6.45
CA ILE A 232 -5.92 -48.69 -6.49
C ILE A 232 -4.50 -48.18 -6.51
N TYR A 233 -4.18 -47.34 -7.49
CA TYR A 233 -2.83 -46.79 -7.64
C TYR A 233 -2.68 -45.55 -6.75
N LEU A 234 -1.65 -45.54 -5.90
CA LEU A 234 -1.20 -44.36 -5.16
C LEU A 234 0.28 -44.12 -5.48
N SER A 235 0.65 -42.88 -5.84
CA SER A 235 2.02 -42.52 -6.21
C SER A 235 3.01 -42.73 -5.04
N LYS A 236 2.57 -42.49 -3.80
CA LYS A 236 3.37 -42.79 -2.59
C LYS A 236 3.24 -44.25 -2.12
N GLY A 237 2.33 -45.02 -2.70
CA GLY A 237 2.14 -46.45 -2.48
C GLY A 237 1.42 -46.81 -1.18
N TYR A 238 1.70 -48.02 -0.70
CA TYR A 238 1.07 -48.59 0.49
C TYR A 238 2.08 -49.22 1.45
N MET A 239 1.73 -49.23 2.74
CA MET A 239 2.44 -49.99 3.76
C MET A 239 1.49 -50.72 4.69
N ILE A 240 1.96 -51.82 5.28
CA ILE A 240 1.17 -52.65 6.20
C ILE A 240 1.79 -52.67 7.60
N VAL A 241 0.95 -52.49 8.62
CA VAL A 241 1.39 -52.45 10.02
C VAL A 241 0.50 -53.29 10.90
N ARG A 242 1.09 -53.94 11.90
CA ARG A 242 0.38 -54.67 12.94
C ARG A 242 0.56 -53.95 14.26
N CYS A 243 -0.47 -53.19 14.64
CA CYS A 243 -0.51 -52.52 15.93
C CYS A 243 -1.15 -53.40 17.01
N ARG A 244 -1.10 -52.96 18.27
CA ARG A 244 -1.72 -53.66 19.40
C ARG A 244 -3.23 -53.83 19.20
N GLY A 245 -3.70 -55.07 19.35
CA GLY A 245 -5.13 -55.38 19.35
C GLY A 245 -5.84 -54.95 20.64
N GLN A 246 -7.17 -54.97 20.64
CA GLN A 246 -7.98 -54.58 21.81
C GLN A 246 -7.67 -55.43 23.06
N GLN A 247 -7.37 -56.72 22.85
CA GLN A 247 -7.05 -57.66 23.92
C GLN A 247 -5.65 -57.40 24.49
N GLU A 248 -4.66 -57.16 23.62
CA GLU A 248 -3.27 -56.90 24.02
C GLU A 248 -3.15 -55.61 24.85
N ILE A 249 -4.04 -54.65 24.61
CA ILE A 249 -4.14 -53.41 25.40
C ILE A 249 -4.70 -53.71 26.80
N LYS A 250 -5.72 -54.56 26.91
CA LYS A 250 -6.25 -54.99 28.22
C LYS A 250 -5.21 -55.77 29.04
N GLU A 251 -4.33 -56.48 28.34
CA GLU A 251 -3.21 -57.23 28.92
C GLU A 251 -1.99 -56.34 29.24
N ASN A 252 -2.07 -55.01 29.02
CA ASN A 252 -0.99 -54.05 29.26
C ASN A 252 0.35 -54.42 28.59
N ILE A 253 0.29 -55.01 27.39
CA ILE A 253 1.50 -55.32 26.63
C ILE A 253 2.23 -54.01 26.29
N SER A 254 3.53 -53.99 26.65
CA SER A 254 4.40 -52.84 26.40
C SER A 254 4.55 -52.57 24.90
N LEU A 255 4.79 -51.31 24.53
CA LEU A 255 5.03 -50.92 23.13
C LEU A 255 6.25 -51.64 22.54
N HIS A 256 7.32 -51.80 23.32
CA HIS A 256 8.52 -52.51 22.88
C HIS A 256 8.24 -54.00 22.59
N GLU A 257 7.41 -54.65 23.40
CA GLU A 257 6.99 -56.03 23.14
C GLU A 257 6.08 -56.13 21.91
N ALA A 258 5.20 -55.14 21.70
CA ALA A 258 4.34 -55.07 20.52
C ALA A 258 5.14 -54.97 19.22
N VAL A 259 6.19 -54.13 19.17
CA VAL A 259 7.11 -54.02 18.02
C VAL A 259 7.81 -55.36 17.75
N ARG A 260 8.21 -56.09 18.79
CA ARG A 260 8.81 -57.43 18.63
C ARG A 260 7.79 -58.42 18.05
N LYS A 261 6.56 -58.43 18.56
CA LYS A 261 5.46 -59.28 18.07
C LYS A 261 5.09 -58.95 16.62
N GLU A 262 5.12 -57.67 16.23
CA GLU A 262 4.92 -57.24 14.86
C GLU A 262 5.99 -57.81 13.92
N LYS A 263 7.27 -57.64 14.28
CA LYS A 263 8.38 -58.19 13.49
C LYS A 263 8.27 -59.70 13.33
N ASP A 264 7.98 -60.40 14.42
CA ASP A 264 7.78 -61.85 14.41
C ASP A 264 6.59 -62.28 13.53
N PHE A 265 5.50 -61.51 13.53
CA PHE A 265 4.34 -61.78 12.70
C PHE A 265 4.70 -61.72 11.22
N PHE A 266 5.25 -60.60 10.75
CA PHE A 266 5.56 -60.42 9.33
C PHE A 266 6.65 -61.38 8.85
N THR A 267 7.70 -61.61 9.64
CA THR A 267 8.80 -62.52 9.25
C THR A 267 8.37 -63.98 9.15
N LYS A 268 7.41 -64.42 9.97
CA LYS A 268 6.93 -65.81 10.01
C LYS A 268 5.68 -66.03 9.14
N HIS A 269 5.02 -64.98 8.66
CA HIS A 269 3.79 -65.12 7.87
C HIS A 269 4.09 -65.67 6.47
N PRO A 270 3.40 -66.72 6.00
CA PRO A 270 3.65 -67.32 4.68
C PRO A 270 3.57 -66.31 3.53
N TYR A 271 2.55 -65.44 3.55
CA TYR A 271 2.30 -64.46 2.48
C TYR A 271 2.98 -63.09 2.72
N PHE A 272 2.97 -62.58 3.96
CA PHE A 272 3.41 -61.21 4.24
C PHE A 272 4.92 -61.09 4.52
N SER A 273 5.66 -62.19 4.59
CA SER A 273 7.12 -62.18 4.76
C SER A 273 7.85 -61.49 3.60
N VAL A 274 7.29 -61.55 2.39
CA VAL A 274 7.81 -60.82 1.23
C VAL A 274 7.77 -59.30 1.47
N LEU A 275 6.68 -58.79 2.03
CA LEU A 275 6.51 -57.37 2.32
C LEU A 275 7.51 -56.85 3.37
N TYR A 276 7.91 -57.71 4.31
CA TYR A 276 8.98 -57.40 5.26
C TYR A 276 10.31 -57.20 4.55
N ASN A 277 10.65 -58.08 3.60
CA ASN A 277 11.88 -57.99 2.82
C ASN A 277 11.90 -56.77 1.88
N GLU A 278 10.75 -56.39 1.34
CA GLU A 278 10.57 -55.20 0.51
C GLU A 278 10.52 -53.88 1.31
N ARG A 279 10.64 -53.93 2.64
CA ARG A 279 10.49 -52.78 3.55
C ARG A 279 9.13 -52.07 3.47
N LYS A 280 8.07 -52.77 3.03
CA LYS A 280 6.68 -52.26 2.99
C LYS A 280 5.87 -52.62 4.24
N ALA A 281 6.47 -53.33 5.19
CA ALA A 281 5.82 -53.74 6.43
C ALA A 281 6.53 -53.19 7.67
N THR A 282 5.81 -53.14 8.79
CA THR A 282 6.23 -52.73 10.15
C THR A 282 6.20 -51.23 10.45
N ILE A 283 5.97 -50.90 11.72
CA ILE A 283 5.92 -49.52 12.21
C ILE A 283 7.25 -48.77 12.03
N HIS A 284 8.38 -49.49 12.13
CA HIS A 284 9.71 -48.89 12.00
C HIS A 284 9.97 -48.39 10.58
N ASN A 285 9.68 -49.22 9.57
CA ASN A 285 9.81 -48.81 8.17
C ASN A 285 8.79 -47.72 7.81
N LEU A 286 7.58 -47.75 8.42
CA LEU A 286 6.60 -46.67 8.27
C LEU A 286 7.14 -45.33 8.79
N ALA A 287 7.75 -45.32 9.97
CA ALA A 287 8.35 -44.11 10.55
C ALA A 287 9.42 -43.50 9.64
N ASP A 288 10.32 -44.33 9.12
CA ASP A 288 11.38 -43.90 8.19
C ASP A 288 10.78 -43.35 6.87
N ARG A 289 9.75 -44.04 6.33
CA ARG A 289 9.09 -43.61 5.10
C ARG A 289 8.34 -42.30 5.29
N LEU A 290 7.59 -42.12 6.37
CA LEU A 290 6.88 -40.87 6.67
C LEU A 290 7.83 -39.69 6.79
N THR A 291 8.97 -39.90 7.47
CA THR A 291 9.96 -38.84 7.62
C THR A 291 10.56 -38.46 6.28
N HIS A 292 10.88 -39.44 5.43
CA HIS A 292 11.39 -39.20 4.10
C HIS A 292 10.39 -38.46 3.21
N GLU A 293 9.14 -38.90 3.18
CA GLU A 293 8.06 -38.26 2.41
C GLU A 293 7.79 -36.83 2.87
N LEU A 294 7.79 -36.57 4.18
CA LEU A 294 7.61 -35.22 4.71
C LEU A 294 8.74 -34.29 4.25
N VAL A 295 10.00 -34.74 4.30
CA VAL A 295 11.14 -33.90 3.92
C VAL A 295 11.12 -33.59 2.43
N LEU A 296 10.85 -34.58 1.58
CA LEU A 296 10.73 -34.37 0.13
C LEU A 296 9.62 -33.36 -0.18
N HIS A 297 8.47 -33.54 0.47
CA HIS A 297 7.33 -32.63 0.29
C HIS A 297 7.64 -31.21 0.78
N ILE A 298 8.35 -31.06 1.90
CA ILE A 298 8.83 -29.75 2.36
C ILE A 298 9.76 -29.11 1.31
N GLU A 299 10.69 -29.88 0.73
CA GLU A 299 11.59 -29.36 -0.32
C GLU A 299 10.84 -28.88 -1.57
N GLU A 300 9.82 -29.63 -1.98
CA GLU A 300 8.99 -29.31 -3.14
C GLU A 300 8.07 -28.09 -2.90
N SER A 301 7.50 -27.97 -1.69
CA SER A 301 6.61 -26.87 -1.32
C SER A 301 7.33 -25.57 -0.93
N LEU A 302 8.60 -25.62 -0.50
CA LEU A 302 9.32 -24.44 0.03
C LEU A 302 9.39 -23.23 -0.94
N PRO A 303 9.66 -23.39 -2.25
CA PRO A 303 9.68 -22.27 -3.18
C PRO A 303 8.31 -21.58 -3.28
N GLN A 304 7.23 -22.37 -3.40
CA GLN A 304 5.87 -21.86 -3.49
C GLN A 304 5.45 -21.19 -2.18
N LEU A 305 5.80 -21.79 -1.04
CA LEU A 305 5.53 -21.22 0.28
C LEU A 305 6.22 -19.86 0.45
N LYS A 306 7.45 -19.70 -0.04
CA LYS A 306 8.16 -18.41 0.00
C LYS A 306 7.43 -17.34 -0.81
N GLU A 307 6.99 -17.67 -2.02
CA GLU A 307 6.22 -16.75 -2.87
C GLU A 307 4.88 -16.38 -2.22
N GLN A 308 4.17 -17.36 -1.65
CA GLN A 308 2.92 -17.12 -0.93
C GLN A 308 3.11 -16.20 0.29
N ILE A 309 4.18 -16.40 1.08
CA ILE A 309 4.51 -15.51 2.19
C ILE A 309 4.77 -14.09 1.70
N GLN A 310 5.54 -13.91 0.63
CA GLN A 310 5.85 -12.59 0.08
C GLN A 310 4.61 -11.89 -0.47
N SER A 311 3.75 -12.62 -1.20
CA SER A 311 2.48 -12.11 -1.70
C SER A 311 1.56 -11.69 -0.55
N LYS A 312 1.41 -12.56 0.47
CA LYS A 312 0.55 -12.28 1.61
C LYS A 312 1.05 -11.08 2.42
N LEU A 313 2.36 -10.97 2.60
CA LEU A 313 2.97 -9.82 3.25
C LEU A 313 2.70 -8.52 2.49
N ALA A 314 2.79 -8.53 1.16
CA ALA A 314 2.48 -7.36 0.34
C ALA A 314 0.99 -6.97 0.44
N GLU A 315 0.07 -7.93 0.32
CA GLU A 315 -1.37 -7.71 0.50
C GLU A 315 -1.69 -7.11 1.88
N THR A 316 -1.16 -7.71 2.95
CA THR A 316 -1.40 -7.25 4.31
C THR A 316 -0.77 -5.87 4.55
N GLN A 317 0.37 -5.57 3.96
CA GLN A 317 0.99 -4.24 4.04
C GLN A 317 0.15 -3.20 3.30
N GLU A 318 -0.41 -3.54 2.14
CA GLU A 318 -1.31 -2.65 1.42
C GLU A 318 -2.59 -2.38 2.22
N GLU A 319 -3.18 -3.42 2.80
CA GLU A 319 -4.36 -3.30 3.67
C GLU A 319 -4.06 -2.45 4.91
N LEU A 320 -2.91 -2.66 5.55
CA LEU A 320 -2.45 -1.84 6.67
C LEU A 320 -2.25 -0.37 6.26
N ASN A 321 -1.71 -0.12 5.08
CA ASN A 321 -1.53 1.23 4.54
C ASN A 321 -2.89 1.91 4.28
N ARG A 322 -3.92 1.17 3.86
CA ARG A 322 -5.29 1.70 3.70
C ARG A 322 -5.92 2.13 5.02
N TYR A 323 -5.64 1.42 6.12
CA TYR A 323 -6.09 1.84 7.45
C TYR A 323 -5.31 3.06 7.98
N GLY A 324 -4.09 3.26 7.48
CA GLY A 324 -3.21 4.35 7.87
C GLY A 324 -2.64 4.19 9.28
N SER A 325 -1.84 5.15 9.71
CA SER A 325 -1.35 5.20 11.08
C SER A 325 -2.48 5.62 12.03
N GLY A 326 -2.71 4.81 13.07
CA GLY A 326 -3.57 5.20 14.19
C GLY A 326 -3.01 6.40 14.96
N PRO A 327 -3.81 6.98 15.89
CA PRO A 327 -3.34 8.10 16.70
C PRO A 327 -2.11 7.70 17.54
N PRO A 328 -1.07 8.55 17.61
CA PRO A 328 0.11 8.29 18.40
C PRO A 328 -0.21 8.02 19.88
N SER A 329 0.59 7.18 20.53
CA SER A 329 0.44 6.93 21.97
C SER A 329 0.82 8.15 22.81
N ASP A 330 1.72 8.98 22.30
CA ASP A 330 2.18 10.20 22.97
C ASP A 330 1.16 11.35 22.86
N PRO A 331 0.78 12.02 23.97
CA PRO A 331 -0.22 13.09 23.96
C PRO A 331 0.12 14.31 23.09
N GLU A 332 1.40 14.70 23.00
CA GLU A 332 1.80 15.87 22.20
C GLU A 332 1.71 15.54 20.71
N GLN A 333 2.16 14.36 20.31
CA GLN A 333 2.02 13.87 18.94
C GLN A 333 0.57 13.65 18.51
N ARG A 334 -0.36 13.37 19.43
CA ARG A 334 -1.80 13.28 19.10
C ARG A 334 -2.38 14.60 18.62
N ILE A 335 -1.91 15.73 19.16
CA ILE A 335 -2.37 17.05 18.72
C ILE A 335 -1.90 17.30 17.29
N ILE A 336 -0.64 16.97 16.98
CA ILE A 336 -0.10 17.09 15.62
C ILE A 336 -0.90 16.20 14.65
N PHE A 337 -1.11 14.93 15.00
CA PHE A 337 -1.91 14.00 14.20
C PHE A 337 -3.34 14.49 13.94
N LEU A 338 -4.00 15.05 14.96
CA LEU A 338 -5.35 15.62 14.79
C LEU A 338 -5.33 16.85 13.89
N THR A 339 -4.35 17.73 14.06
CA THR A 339 -4.15 18.91 13.20
C THR A 339 -3.94 18.51 11.74
N ASP A 340 -3.13 17.48 11.48
CA ASP A 340 -2.90 16.97 10.11
C ASP A 340 -4.20 16.43 9.50
N LYS A 341 -5.00 15.69 10.26
CA LYS A 341 -6.30 15.18 9.80
C LYS A 341 -7.31 16.31 9.52
N ILE A 342 -7.36 17.33 10.37
CA ILE A 342 -8.23 18.50 10.17
C ILE A 342 -7.77 19.29 8.94
N THR A 343 -6.46 19.48 8.78
CA THR A 343 -5.88 20.18 7.63
C THR A 343 -6.18 19.45 6.33
N ALA A 344 -6.01 18.12 6.29
CA ALA A 344 -6.34 17.30 5.12
C ALA A 344 -7.84 17.38 4.78
N PHE A 345 -8.72 17.30 5.77
CA PHE A 345 -10.17 17.46 5.55
C PHE A 345 -10.52 18.85 5.01
N ASN A 346 -9.93 19.91 5.56
CA ASN A 346 -10.15 21.27 5.08
C ASN A 346 -9.66 21.44 3.65
N GLN A 347 -8.53 20.84 3.29
CA GLN A 347 -8.02 20.86 1.92
C GLN A 347 -8.97 20.15 0.95
N ASP A 348 -9.49 18.98 1.32
CA ASP A 348 -10.51 18.26 0.53
C ASP A 348 -11.79 19.11 0.37
N ALA A 349 -12.23 19.80 1.43
CA ALA A 349 -13.38 20.70 1.39
C ALA A 349 -13.15 21.93 0.48
N ILE A 350 -11.95 22.52 0.53
CA ILE A 350 -11.57 23.63 -0.35
C ILE A 350 -11.54 23.14 -1.81
N SER A 351 -10.95 21.98 -2.07
CA SER A 351 -10.88 21.38 -3.41
C SER A 351 -12.29 21.14 -3.98
N LEU A 352 -13.23 20.66 -3.16
CA LEU A 352 -14.65 20.56 -3.51
C LEU A 352 -15.28 21.91 -3.88
N THR A 353 -14.97 22.98 -3.15
CA THR A 353 -15.49 24.33 -3.45
C THR A 353 -14.88 24.93 -4.72
N ALA A 354 -13.67 24.52 -5.08
CA ALA A 354 -13.00 24.90 -6.32
C ALA A 354 -13.46 24.08 -7.54
N GLY A 355 -14.24 23.01 -7.31
CA GLY A 355 -14.71 22.12 -8.37
C GLY A 355 -13.66 21.11 -8.84
N GLU A 356 -12.63 20.88 -8.03
CA GLU A 356 -11.63 19.83 -8.20
C GLU A 356 -12.16 18.49 -7.68
N GLU A 357 -11.53 17.38 -8.09
CA GLU A 357 -11.90 16.05 -7.60
C GLU A 357 -11.33 15.80 -6.20
N LEU A 358 -12.12 15.14 -5.36
CA LEU A 358 -11.68 14.70 -4.04
C LEU A 358 -10.60 13.64 -4.16
N LYS A 359 -9.47 13.83 -3.48
CA LYS A 359 -8.43 12.79 -3.35
C LYS A 359 -8.94 11.52 -2.67
N SER A 360 -9.91 11.66 -1.77
CA SER A 360 -10.49 10.57 -0.98
C SER A 360 -11.59 9.78 -1.70
N VAL A 361 -12.27 10.37 -2.70
CA VAL A 361 -13.30 9.71 -3.52
C VAL A 361 -13.15 10.17 -4.97
N PRO A 362 -12.26 9.53 -5.75
CA PRO A 362 -12.11 9.84 -7.16
C PRO A 362 -13.44 9.65 -7.89
N LEU A 363 -13.72 10.46 -8.92
CA LEU A 363 -14.93 10.46 -9.76
C LEU A 363 -16.17 11.24 -9.24
N ILE A 364 -16.15 11.79 -8.03
CA ILE A 364 -17.23 12.68 -7.57
C ILE A 364 -16.79 14.13 -7.69
N ASN A 365 -17.06 14.73 -8.85
CA ASN A 365 -17.00 16.18 -9.02
C ASN A 365 -18.38 16.78 -8.73
N ILE A 366 -18.52 17.51 -7.62
CA ILE A 366 -19.80 18.08 -7.22
C ILE A 366 -20.32 19.13 -8.24
N PHE A 367 -19.42 19.84 -8.91
CA PHE A 367 -19.77 20.83 -9.92
C PHE A 367 -20.34 20.19 -11.20
N SER A 368 -19.91 18.98 -11.58
CA SER A 368 -20.50 18.28 -12.73
C SER A 368 -21.98 17.93 -12.44
N ARG A 369 -22.27 17.47 -11.21
CA ARG A 369 -23.64 17.17 -10.76
C ARG A 369 -24.48 18.44 -10.63
N MET A 370 -23.97 19.50 -10.00
CA MET A 370 -24.67 20.79 -9.90
C MET A 370 -24.96 21.38 -11.28
N ARG A 371 -24.02 21.31 -12.24
CA ARG A 371 -24.25 21.77 -13.62
C ARG A 371 -25.41 21.04 -14.29
N ARG A 372 -25.57 19.73 -14.06
CA ARG A 372 -26.72 18.98 -14.58
C ARG A 372 -28.02 19.45 -13.97
N GLU A 373 -28.09 19.59 -12.64
CA GLU A 373 -29.27 20.12 -11.95
C GLU A 373 -29.61 21.55 -12.42
N PHE A 374 -28.60 22.40 -12.67
CA PHE A 374 -28.81 23.73 -13.23
C PHE A 374 -29.27 23.70 -14.70
N ALA A 375 -28.84 22.71 -15.49
CA ALA A 375 -29.31 22.52 -16.86
C ALA A 375 -30.77 22.04 -16.88
N ASP A 376 -31.15 21.16 -15.97
CA ASP A 376 -32.53 20.72 -15.79
C ASP A 376 -33.41 21.89 -15.32
N TRP A 377 -32.94 22.66 -14.33
CA TRP A 377 -33.60 23.89 -13.88
C TRP A 377 -33.75 24.93 -15.00
N LYS A 378 -32.72 25.10 -15.84
CA LYS A 378 -32.78 25.97 -17.02
C LYS A 378 -33.84 25.49 -18.00
N THR A 379 -33.92 24.18 -18.24
CA THR A 379 -34.92 23.59 -19.12
C THR A 379 -36.34 23.79 -18.58
N ASP A 380 -36.51 23.69 -17.26
CA ASP A 380 -37.80 23.96 -16.60
C ASP A 380 -38.18 25.44 -16.68
N LEU A 381 -37.21 26.35 -16.50
CA LEU A 381 -37.39 27.78 -16.71
C LEU A 381 -37.79 28.10 -18.16
N GLU A 382 -37.15 27.46 -19.14
CA GLU A 382 -37.44 27.65 -20.58
C GLU A 382 -38.81 27.06 -20.98
N LYS A 383 -39.27 25.99 -20.33
CA LYS A 383 -40.61 25.40 -20.54
C LYS A 383 -41.71 26.20 -19.83
N SER A 384 -41.39 26.88 -18.75
CA SER A 384 -42.33 27.80 -18.12
C SER A 384 -42.44 29.06 -19.00
N GLU A 385 -43.58 29.28 -19.68
CA GLU A 385 -43.90 30.57 -20.31
C GLU A 385 -44.13 31.69 -19.26
N VAL A 386 -43.30 31.75 -18.23
CA VAL A 386 -43.17 32.92 -17.39
C VAL A 386 -42.06 33.72 -18.03
N LYS A 387 -42.43 34.77 -18.78
CA LYS A 387 -41.50 35.88 -19.05
C LYS A 387 -41.10 36.45 -17.70
N SER A 388 -40.02 35.92 -17.10
CA SER A 388 -39.39 36.56 -15.96
C SER A 388 -38.84 37.87 -16.49
N PHE A 389 -39.53 38.97 -16.19
CA PHE A 389 -38.84 40.25 -16.18
C PHE A 389 -37.73 40.07 -15.16
N VAL A 390 -36.48 39.99 -15.63
CA VAL A 390 -35.33 40.12 -14.76
C VAL A 390 -35.45 41.54 -14.22
N LEU A 391 -35.98 41.70 -13.01
CA LEU A 391 -36.17 43.01 -12.35
C LEU A 391 -34.85 43.55 -11.76
N SER A 392 -33.72 43.13 -12.34
CA SER A 392 -32.37 43.38 -11.86
C SER A 392 -31.41 43.54 -13.04
N CYS A 393 -30.34 44.31 -12.87
CA CYS A 393 -29.24 44.38 -13.81
C CYS A 393 -28.43 43.07 -13.79
N ASN A 394 -27.79 42.73 -14.91
CA ASN A 394 -26.82 41.64 -14.95
C ASN A 394 -25.60 41.96 -14.08
N PHE A 395 -24.90 40.94 -13.57
CA PHE A 395 -23.65 41.17 -12.86
C PHE A 395 -22.62 41.80 -13.83
N PRO A 396 -22.02 42.95 -13.49
CA PRO A 396 -21.12 43.66 -14.39
C PRO A 396 -19.83 42.86 -14.60
N GLU A 397 -19.28 42.96 -15.82
CA GLU A 397 -18.05 42.25 -16.18
C GLU A 397 -16.85 42.79 -15.39
N ARG A 398 -16.01 41.88 -14.90
CA ARG A 398 -14.80 42.28 -14.17
C ARG A 398 -13.79 42.90 -15.14
N PRO A 399 -13.25 44.09 -14.85
CA PRO A 399 -12.22 44.67 -15.69
C PRO A 399 -10.96 43.79 -15.65
N ALA A 400 -10.33 43.60 -16.80
CA ALA A 400 -9.00 42.95 -16.84
C ALA A 400 -8.02 43.75 -15.96
N TYR A 401 -7.34 43.08 -15.02
CA TYR A 401 -6.44 43.70 -14.04
C TYR A 401 -7.14 44.64 -13.02
N GLY A 402 -8.41 44.36 -12.73
CA GLY A 402 -9.15 44.96 -11.63
C GLY A 402 -10.28 44.05 -11.17
N ASP A 403 -11.16 44.60 -10.34
CA ASP A 403 -12.30 43.86 -9.80
C ASP A 403 -13.48 44.80 -9.54
N VAL A 404 -14.66 44.21 -9.29
CA VAL A 404 -15.92 44.93 -9.08
C VAL A 404 -16.63 44.42 -7.83
N THR A 405 -17.06 45.36 -6.99
CA THR A 405 -17.95 45.08 -5.86
C THR A 405 -19.33 45.65 -6.17
N VAL A 406 -20.39 44.91 -5.85
CA VAL A 406 -21.76 45.33 -6.16
C VAL A 406 -22.57 45.40 -4.87
N SER A 407 -23.22 46.53 -4.61
CA SER A 407 -24.08 46.70 -3.43
C SER A 407 -25.42 45.99 -3.60
N SER A 408 -26.01 46.05 -4.79
CA SER A 408 -27.22 45.36 -5.18
C SER A 408 -27.33 45.28 -6.70
N LEU A 409 -27.97 44.23 -7.22
CA LEU A 409 -28.32 44.11 -8.65
C LEU A 409 -29.72 44.64 -8.95
N HIS A 410 -30.50 45.00 -7.93
CA HIS A 410 -31.81 45.62 -8.11
C HIS A 410 -31.68 47.09 -8.54
N ALA A 411 -32.77 47.68 -9.03
CA ALA A 411 -32.81 49.11 -9.36
C ALA A 411 -32.28 49.97 -8.20
N GLU A 412 -31.52 51.00 -8.53
CA GLU A 412 -30.77 51.88 -7.60
C GLU A 412 -29.55 51.23 -6.93
N GLY A 413 -29.26 49.96 -7.21
CA GLY A 413 -28.02 49.31 -6.80
C GLY A 413 -26.79 49.88 -7.53
N GLU A 414 -25.64 49.85 -6.86
CA GLU A 414 -24.38 50.42 -7.36
C GLU A 414 -23.30 49.34 -7.51
N ALA A 415 -22.54 49.41 -8.60
CA ALA A 415 -21.35 48.62 -8.83
C ALA A 415 -20.13 49.52 -8.75
N TYR A 416 -19.18 49.21 -7.86
CA TYR A 416 -17.93 49.94 -7.64
C TYR A 416 -16.77 49.17 -8.25
N PHE A 417 -16.07 49.81 -9.17
CA PHE A 417 -14.94 49.23 -9.89
C PHE A 417 -13.63 49.78 -9.34
N TYR A 418 -12.66 48.91 -9.19
CA TYR A 418 -11.31 49.28 -8.76
C TYR A 418 -10.27 48.48 -9.54
N CYS A 419 -9.08 49.03 -9.68
CA CYS A 419 -7.97 48.38 -10.37
C CYS A 419 -6.96 47.85 -9.37
N PHE A 420 -6.28 46.76 -9.73
CA PHE A 420 -5.13 46.30 -8.95
C PHE A 420 -3.98 47.31 -9.03
N THR A 421 -3.08 47.25 -8.04
CA THR A 421 -1.89 48.11 -7.97
C THR A 421 -1.13 48.09 -9.31
N GLY A 422 -0.74 49.27 -9.81
CA GLY A 422 -0.08 49.43 -11.12
C GLY A 422 -1.02 49.78 -12.29
N TYR A 423 -2.34 49.66 -12.10
CA TYR A 423 -3.34 49.99 -13.11
C TYR A 423 -4.24 51.15 -12.67
N LYS A 424 -4.66 51.97 -13.63
CA LYS A 424 -5.57 53.09 -13.42
C LYS A 424 -6.91 52.84 -14.09
N LEU A 425 -7.97 53.14 -13.36
CA LEU A 425 -9.33 52.99 -13.87
C LEU A 425 -9.61 54.05 -14.93
N GLN A 426 -9.92 53.60 -16.15
CA GLN A 426 -10.38 54.42 -17.25
C GLN A 426 -11.88 54.16 -17.47
N GLY A 427 -12.69 55.13 -17.07
CA GLY A 427 -14.14 55.06 -17.13
C GLY A 427 -14.79 55.44 -15.79
N PRO A 428 -16.10 55.25 -15.65
CA PRO A 428 -16.81 55.52 -14.40
C PRO A 428 -16.38 54.52 -13.31
N SER A 429 -16.02 55.02 -12.13
CA SER A 429 -15.72 54.18 -10.95
C SER A 429 -16.94 53.53 -10.33
N THR A 430 -18.13 54.04 -10.68
CA THR A 430 -19.40 53.54 -10.17
C THR A 430 -20.41 53.50 -11.30
N LEU A 431 -21.13 52.39 -11.44
CA LEU A 431 -22.31 52.27 -12.28
C LEU A 431 -23.54 52.08 -11.40
N THR A 432 -24.67 52.65 -11.81
CA THR A 432 -25.96 52.54 -11.10
C THR A 432 -26.96 51.78 -11.96
N CYS A 433 -27.64 50.81 -11.36
CA CYS A 433 -28.68 50.03 -12.02
C CYS A 433 -29.95 50.87 -12.19
N LEU A 434 -30.34 51.16 -13.44
CA LEU A 434 -31.50 52.00 -13.74
C LEU A 434 -32.78 51.17 -13.82
N ASN A 435 -33.85 51.68 -13.20
CA ASN A 435 -35.17 51.05 -13.25
C ASN A 435 -35.79 51.19 -14.65
N ALA A 436 -35.99 50.06 -15.33
CA ALA A 436 -36.61 49.98 -16.65
C ALA A 436 -37.36 48.65 -16.81
N THR A 437 -38.11 48.48 -17.91
CA THR A 437 -38.80 47.21 -18.22
C THR A 437 -37.82 46.03 -18.30
N THR A 438 -36.57 46.31 -18.66
CA THR A 438 -35.38 45.47 -18.45
C THR A 438 -34.29 46.35 -17.82
N PRO A 439 -34.04 46.29 -16.50
CA PRO A 439 -33.04 47.11 -15.83
C PRO A 439 -31.64 46.93 -16.43
N TYR A 440 -30.90 48.03 -16.55
CA TYR A 440 -29.58 48.07 -17.17
C TYR A 440 -28.67 49.07 -16.44
N TRP A 441 -27.36 48.85 -16.51
CA TRP A 441 -26.37 49.76 -15.95
C TRP A 441 -26.37 51.08 -16.72
N ASN A 442 -26.30 52.20 -16.00
CA ASN A 442 -26.30 53.56 -16.59
C ASN A 442 -25.11 53.87 -17.53
N GLY A 443 -24.14 52.97 -17.65
CA GLY A 443 -22.95 53.13 -18.48
C GLY A 443 -22.25 51.81 -18.77
N LYS A 444 -21.16 51.89 -19.54
CA LYS A 444 -20.28 50.76 -19.84
C LYS A 444 -19.27 50.55 -18.73
N GLU A 445 -18.89 49.31 -18.50
CA GLU A 445 -17.86 48.90 -17.55
C GLU A 445 -16.52 49.61 -17.86
N PRO A 446 -15.84 50.16 -16.84
CA PRO A 446 -14.53 50.78 -17.00
C PRO A 446 -13.46 49.74 -17.34
N ARG A 447 -12.30 50.20 -17.79
CA ARG A 447 -11.12 49.37 -18.05
C ARG A 447 -9.99 49.74 -17.12
N CYS A 448 -9.25 48.76 -16.64
CA CYS A 448 -7.99 49.02 -15.93
C CYS A 448 -6.86 49.01 -16.94
N LEU A 449 -6.24 50.17 -17.12
CA LEU A 449 -5.10 50.32 -18.03
C LEU A 449 -3.83 50.57 -17.22
N ALA A 450 -2.74 49.93 -17.63
CA ALA A 450 -1.41 50.16 -17.09
C ALA A 450 -1.10 51.67 -17.10
N ALA A 451 -0.78 52.22 -15.91
CA ALA A 451 -0.53 53.63 -15.76
C ALA A 451 0.89 53.97 -16.26
N CYS A 452 1.00 54.84 -17.27
CA CYS A 452 2.27 55.40 -17.72
C CYS A 452 2.76 56.44 -16.70
N GLY A 453 3.49 55.97 -15.68
CA GLY A 453 4.07 56.79 -14.62
C GLY A 453 3.15 57.06 -13.42
N GLY A 454 3.72 57.71 -12.40
CA GLY A 454 3.04 58.08 -11.15
C GLY A 454 3.94 57.95 -9.91
N MET A 455 3.45 58.45 -8.77
CA MET A 455 4.14 58.30 -7.48
C MET A 455 3.37 57.30 -6.60
N MET A 456 4.06 56.27 -6.12
CA MET A 456 3.52 55.28 -5.19
C MET A 456 4.12 55.53 -3.81
N LYS A 457 3.28 56.04 -2.91
CA LYS A 457 3.66 56.29 -1.51
C LYS A 457 3.43 55.06 -0.66
N ASN A 458 4.33 54.81 0.29
CA ASN A 458 4.26 53.67 1.20
C ASN A 458 4.13 52.35 0.42
N ALA A 459 4.96 52.22 -0.61
CA ALA A 459 4.96 51.13 -1.57
C ALA A 459 5.55 49.88 -0.91
N THR A 460 4.70 48.91 -0.56
CA THR A 460 5.11 47.66 0.10
C THR A 460 5.33 46.51 -0.87
N LEU A 461 4.42 46.30 -1.81
CA LEU A 461 4.52 45.26 -2.84
C LEU A 461 3.64 45.68 -4.03
N GLY A 462 4.12 45.49 -5.25
CA GLY A 462 3.27 45.68 -6.42
C GLY A 462 3.97 45.52 -7.77
N PRO A 463 3.19 45.37 -8.85
CA PRO A 463 3.73 45.35 -10.19
C PRO A 463 3.81 46.77 -10.78
N ILE A 464 4.79 46.97 -11.65
CA ILE A 464 4.86 48.09 -12.60
C ILE A 464 4.93 47.48 -13.98
N VAL A 465 4.00 47.89 -14.84
CA VAL A 465 3.89 47.40 -16.20
C VAL A 465 3.89 48.56 -17.19
N SER A 466 4.55 48.37 -18.32
CA SER A 466 4.48 49.31 -19.44
C SER A 466 3.05 49.37 -20.01
N PRO A 467 2.62 50.53 -20.54
CA PRO A 467 1.32 50.68 -21.16
C PRO A 467 1.06 49.62 -22.24
N GLY A 468 -0.03 48.88 -22.14
CA GLY A 468 -0.42 47.85 -23.11
C GLY A 468 -0.06 46.41 -22.74
N PHE A 469 0.83 46.20 -21.76
CA PHE A 469 1.24 44.85 -21.33
C PHE A 469 0.04 43.97 -20.94
N PRO A 470 -0.02 42.68 -21.35
CA PRO A 470 0.98 41.90 -22.09
C PRO A 470 0.91 42.04 -23.62
N SER A 471 0.08 42.93 -24.15
CA SER A 471 0.16 43.33 -25.56
C SER A 471 1.30 44.32 -25.78
N ASN A 472 1.63 44.58 -27.04
CA ASN A 472 2.73 45.50 -27.34
C ASN A 472 2.44 46.92 -26.86
N TYR A 473 3.46 47.61 -26.36
CA TYR A 473 3.36 49.04 -26.01
C TYR A 473 3.25 49.93 -27.25
N SER A 474 2.86 51.18 -27.05
CA SER A 474 2.80 52.20 -28.11
C SER A 474 4.13 52.92 -28.31
N ASN A 475 4.35 53.47 -29.50
CA ASN A 475 5.49 54.34 -29.80
C ASN A 475 5.37 55.69 -29.07
N ASN A 476 6.51 56.36 -28.87
CA ASN A 476 6.66 57.69 -28.29
C ASN A 476 6.13 57.82 -26.85
N LEU A 477 6.31 56.79 -26.03
CA LEU A 477 5.98 56.80 -24.61
C LEU A 477 7.15 57.35 -23.79
N THR A 478 6.81 58.03 -22.70
CA THR A 478 7.78 58.44 -21.69
C THR A 478 7.08 58.34 -20.34
N CYS A 479 7.33 57.24 -19.64
CA CYS A 479 6.70 56.91 -18.38
C CYS A 479 7.71 57.03 -17.25
N HIS A 480 7.34 57.72 -16.16
CA HIS A 480 8.18 57.86 -14.97
C HIS A 480 7.44 57.41 -13.72
N TRP A 481 7.95 56.41 -13.03
CA TRP A 481 7.43 55.95 -11.74
C TRP A 481 8.38 56.31 -10.61
N VAL A 482 7.82 56.81 -9.51
CA VAL A 482 8.55 57.08 -8.27
C VAL A 482 7.97 56.21 -7.18
N LEU A 483 8.77 55.28 -6.67
CA LEU A 483 8.43 54.44 -5.53
C LEU A 483 8.98 55.07 -4.25
N GLU A 484 8.16 55.13 -3.20
CA GLU A 484 8.54 55.52 -1.85
C GLU A 484 8.21 54.37 -0.89
N ALA A 485 9.23 53.68 -0.40
CA ALA A 485 9.08 52.63 0.60
C ALA A 485 8.61 53.18 1.97
N PRO A 486 8.02 52.33 2.82
CA PRO A 486 7.78 52.67 4.22
C PRO A 486 9.05 53.14 4.94
N GLU A 487 8.88 53.92 6.00
CA GLU A 487 10.00 54.52 6.74
C GLU A 487 11.01 53.45 7.21
N GLY A 488 12.28 53.62 6.85
CA GLY A 488 13.38 52.72 7.22
C GLY A 488 13.55 51.48 6.32
N GLN A 489 12.67 51.25 5.35
CA GLN A 489 12.73 50.11 4.43
C GLN A 489 13.45 50.44 3.12
N ARG A 490 13.93 49.40 2.44
CA ARG A 490 14.53 49.47 1.09
C ARG A 490 13.64 48.75 0.08
N LEU A 491 13.86 49.01 -1.21
CA LEU A 491 13.11 48.39 -2.29
C LEU A 491 13.98 47.36 -3.01
N HIS A 492 13.43 46.18 -3.24
CA HIS A 492 13.94 45.22 -4.21
C HIS A 492 13.04 45.25 -5.45
N VAL A 493 13.65 45.14 -6.63
CA VAL A 493 12.95 45.07 -7.92
C VAL A 493 13.34 43.79 -8.62
N HIS A 494 12.35 42.96 -8.91
CA HIS A 494 12.48 41.76 -9.71
C HIS A 494 11.94 41.99 -11.13
N PHE A 495 12.65 41.48 -12.14
CA PHE A 495 12.26 41.60 -13.55
C PHE A 495 11.43 40.39 -13.98
N GLU A 496 10.11 40.54 -14.08
CA GLU A 496 9.24 39.45 -14.54
C GLU A 496 9.33 39.24 -16.06
N LYS A 497 9.39 40.34 -16.83
CA LYS A 497 9.60 40.34 -18.28
C LYS A 497 10.07 41.70 -18.75
N VAL A 498 11.13 41.76 -19.54
CA VAL A 498 11.52 42.97 -20.27
C VAL A 498 11.82 42.59 -21.71
N ALA A 499 10.99 43.07 -22.62
CA ALA A 499 11.14 42.89 -24.06
C ALA A 499 10.93 44.25 -24.71
N LEU A 500 12.05 44.89 -25.08
CA LEU A 500 12.10 46.18 -25.76
C LEU A 500 12.31 45.97 -27.26
N ALA A 501 12.03 46.96 -28.10
CA ALA A 501 12.40 46.92 -29.51
C ALA A 501 13.91 47.15 -29.65
N GLU A 502 14.53 46.60 -30.70
CA GLU A 502 15.99 46.64 -30.90
C GLU A 502 16.53 48.06 -31.18
N ASP A 503 15.65 49.01 -31.53
CA ASP A 503 15.99 50.39 -31.87
C ASP A 503 15.59 51.35 -30.73
N ASP A 504 16.58 51.81 -29.95
CA ASP A 504 16.51 52.94 -28.99
C ASP A 504 15.44 52.92 -27.88
N ASP A 505 14.62 51.89 -27.70
CA ASP A 505 13.74 51.77 -26.52
C ASP A 505 14.57 51.54 -25.23
N ARG A 506 14.21 52.21 -24.14
CA ARG A 506 15.05 52.23 -22.91
C ARG A 506 14.26 52.05 -21.63
N LEU A 507 14.78 51.19 -20.75
CA LEU A 507 14.36 51.04 -19.35
C LEU A 507 15.52 51.45 -18.42
N LEU A 508 15.25 52.43 -17.57
CA LEU A 508 16.24 53.06 -16.68
C LEU A 508 15.73 53.06 -15.24
N ILE A 509 16.53 52.54 -14.31
CA ILE A 509 16.22 52.48 -12.87
C ILE A 509 17.31 53.24 -12.12
N LYS A 510 16.92 54.18 -11.24
CA LYS A 510 17.81 55.04 -10.46
C LYS A 510 17.50 54.98 -8.97
N ASN A 511 18.54 55.10 -8.16
CA ASN A 511 18.51 55.00 -6.69
C ASN A 511 18.11 56.31 -6.02
N GLY A 512 16.88 56.78 -6.24
CA GLY A 512 16.41 58.03 -5.66
C GLY A 512 15.04 58.42 -6.19
N ASN A 513 14.63 59.66 -5.95
CA ASN A 513 13.30 60.15 -6.32
C ASN A 513 13.29 61.01 -7.60
N ASN A 514 14.43 61.13 -8.29
CA ASN A 514 14.60 62.02 -9.44
C ASN A 514 15.58 61.44 -10.47
N ILE A 515 15.58 62.07 -11.65
CA ILE A 515 16.43 61.66 -12.77
C ILE A 515 17.93 61.91 -12.56
N ASP A 516 18.34 62.76 -11.63
CA ASP A 516 19.76 63.05 -11.36
C ASP A 516 20.39 62.04 -10.37
N SER A 517 19.59 61.11 -9.85
CA SER A 517 20.02 60.09 -8.90
C SER A 517 20.95 59.05 -9.55
N SER A 518 21.74 58.31 -8.75
CA SER A 518 22.69 57.32 -9.30
C SER A 518 21.95 56.18 -10.04
N THR A 519 22.42 55.83 -11.24
CA THR A 519 21.88 54.72 -12.03
C THR A 519 22.12 53.37 -11.33
N LEU A 520 21.07 52.56 -11.20
CA LEU A 520 21.14 51.17 -10.75
C LEU A 520 21.08 50.20 -11.93
N TYR A 521 20.30 50.55 -12.96
CA TYR A 521 20.21 49.77 -14.19
C TYR A 521 19.85 50.64 -15.37
N ASP A 522 20.48 50.37 -16.51
CA ASP A 522 20.24 51.03 -17.77
C ASP A 522 20.33 50.01 -18.90
N SER A 523 19.23 49.78 -19.61
CA SER A 523 19.17 48.82 -20.71
C SER A 523 20.09 49.16 -21.89
N TYR A 524 20.59 50.39 -21.97
CA TYR A 524 21.60 50.78 -22.97
C TYR A 524 23.03 50.39 -22.57
N GLU A 525 23.31 50.32 -21.27
CA GLU A 525 24.66 50.01 -20.77
C GLU A 525 24.82 48.50 -20.51
N VAL A 526 23.72 47.80 -20.24
CA VAL A 526 23.71 46.38 -19.88
C VAL A 526 22.72 45.62 -20.76
N GLU A 527 23.25 44.65 -21.53
CA GLU A 527 22.48 43.84 -22.47
C GLU A 527 21.60 42.77 -21.79
N TYR A 528 22.00 42.29 -20.61
CA TYR A 528 21.30 41.24 -19.86
C TYR A 528 20.65 41.77 -18.59
N LEU A 529 19.45 41.27 -18.29
CA LEU A 529 18.77 41.57 -17.03
C LEU A 529 19.48 40.87 -15.85
N PRO A 530 19.69 41.56 -14.72
CA PRO A 530 20.18 40.92 -13.50
C PRO A 530 19.16 39.89 -12.97
N ASN A 531 19.57 38.62 -12.90
CA ASN A 531 18.71 37.53 -12.41
C ASN A 531 18.27 37.74 -10.95
N GLU A 532 19.17 38.24 -10.10
CA GLU A 532 18.93 38.58 -8.69
C GLU A 532 18.08 39.85 -8.49
N GLY A 533 17.73 40.55 -9.57
CA GLY A 533 17.03 41.83 -9.52
C GLY A 533 17.92 42.98 -9.05
N ILE A 534 17.30 44.03 -8.53
CA ILE A 534 17.98 45.28 -8.12
C ILE A 534 17.54 45.66 -6.71
N VAL A 535 18.52 45.92 -5.84
CA VAL A 535 18.28 46.42 -4.48
C VAL A 535 18.59 47.91 -4.40
N SER A 536 17.65 48.71 -3.89
CA SER A 536 17.87 50.13 -3.60
C SER A 536 18.70 50.30 -2.32
N THR A 537 19.50 51.36 -2.26
CA THR A 537 20.09 51.81 -0.98
C THR A 537 19.33 52.99 -0.36
N SER A 538 18.45 53.61 -1.15
CA SER A 538 17.52 54.68 -0.76
C SER A 538 16.13 54.10 -0.45
N THR A 539 15.29 54.86 0.27
CA THR A 539 13.85 54.59 0.41
C THR A 539 13.06 54.90 -0.86
N PHE A 540 13.72 55.48 -1.88
CA PHE A 540 13.12 55.86 -3.15
C PHE A 540 13.77 55.15 -4.34
N LEU A 541 12.94 54.78 -5.32
CA LEU A 541 13.38 54.36 -6.65
C LEU A 541 12.67 55.19 -7.72
N PHE A 542 13.44 55.59 -8.74
CA PHE A 542 12.94 56.27 -9.93
C PHE A 542 13.11 55.34 -11.12
N ILE A 543 12.01 55.07 -11.82
CA ILE A 543 11.97 54.13 -12.94
C ILE A 543 11.45 54.88 -14.16
N GLU A 544 12.16 54.79 -15.26
CA GLU A 544 11.85 55.45 -16.52
C GLU A 544 11.77 54.44 -17.66
N PHE A 545 10.69 54.50 -18.43
CA PHE A 545 10.47 53.70 -19.62
C PHE A 545 10.18 54.65 -20.78
N THR A 546 11.05 54.64 -21.80
CA THR A 546 10.95 55.52 -22.97
C THR A 546 10.91 54.69 -24.23
N THR A 547 10.00 55.04 -25.15
CA THR A 547 9.89 54.40 -26.45
C THR A 547 10.04 55.37 -27.61
N ASP A 548 10.56 54.89 -28.73
CA ASP A 548 10.87 55.68 -29.91
C ASP A 548 9.66 55.81 -30.88
N GLY A 549 9.91 56.23 -32.12
CA GLY A 549 8.87 56.39 -33.15
C GLY A 549 8.49 55.10 -33.89
N SER A 550 9.20 53.98 -33.73
CA SER A 550 9.09 52.78 -34.57
C SER A 550 9.50 51.49 -33.89
N GLY A 551 8.69 50.44 -34.06
CA GLY A 551 8.95 49.15 -33.41
C GLY A 551 8.26 49.10 -32.05
N THR A 552 7.62 47.98 -31.78
CA THR A 552 6.97 47.74 -30.49
C THR A 552 7.18 46.30 -30.10
N ASN A 553 7.24 46.05 -28.80
CA ASN A 553 7.38 44.73 -28.24
C ASN A 553 6.50 44.61 -26.99
N THR A 554 6.52 43.47 -26.30
CA THR A 554 5.64 43.20 -25.15
C THR A 554 5.81 44.23 -24.03
N GLY A 555 7.01 44.81 -23.88
CA GLY A 555 7.31 45.86 -22.91
C GLY A 555 7.95 45.36 -21.63
N ALA A 556 7.80 46.14 -20.56
CA ALA A 556 8.43 45.88 -19.27
C ALA A 556 7.36 45.56 -18.21
N ALA A 557 7.53 44.43 -17.53
CA ALA A 557 6.81 44.03 -16.33
C ALA A 557 7.85 43.75 -15.24
N ILE A 558 7.79 44.56 -14.19
CA ILE A 558 8.68 44.47 -13.04
C ILE A 558 7.85 44.42 -11.77
N ARG A 559 8.34 43.74 -10.76
CA ARG A 559 7.72 43.64 -9.44
C ARG A 559 8.63 44.29 -8.43
N TYR A 560 8.08 45.14 -7.57
CA TYR A 560 8.82 45.71 -6.45
C TYR A 560 8.30 45.18 -5.12
N GLU A 561 9.18 45.14 -4.14
CA GLU A 561 8.89 44.80 -2.75
C GLU A 561 9.68 45.74 -1.83
N ALA A 562 9.07 46.20 -0.73
CA ALA A 562 9.78 46.86 0.35
C ALA A 562 10.06 45.90 1.51
N PHE A 563 11.31 45.89 1.96
CA PHE A 563 11.78 45.00 3.02
C PHE A 563 12.47 45.76 4.16
N ALA A 564 12.36 45.19 5.36
CA ALA A 564 12.83 45.80 6.60
C ALA A 564 14.37 45.75 6.75
N PRO A 565 14.97 46.72 7.47
CA PRO A 565 16.40 46.69 7.76
C PRO A 565 16.73 45.50 8.67
N GLY A 566 17.82 44.78 8.38
CA GLY A 566 18.19 43.56 9.12
C GLY A 566 17.66 42.26 8.50
N HIS A 567 16.95 42.35 7.38
CA HIS A 567 16.34 41.23 6.67
C HIS A 567 16.73 41.24 5.19
N CYS A 568 16.76 40.06 4.57
CA CYS A 568 16.84 39.91 3.12
C CYS A 568 15.46 40.13 2.47
N TYR A 569 15.44 40.42 1.18
CA TYR A 569 14.20 40.57 0.41
C TYR A 569 13.51 39.21 0.20
N GLU A 570 12.20 39.18 -0.04
CA GLU A 570 11.47 37.94 -0.29
C GLU A 570 11.91 37.33 -1.64
N PRO A 571 12.37 36.07 -1.65
CA PRO A 571 12.77 35.44 -2.90
C PRO A 571 11.60 35.27 -3.87
N PHE A 572 11.91 35.24 -5.16
CA PHE A 572 10.91 35.03 -6.19
C PHE A 572 11.37 33.95 -7.17
N VAL A 573 10.48 32.98 -7.43
CA VAL A 573 10.66 31.97 -8.45
C VAL A 573 9.40 31.93 -9.33
N LYS A 574 9.59 32.14 -10.64
CA LYS A 574 8.51 32.05 -11.63
C LYS A 574 8.26 30.57 -11.94
N TYR A 575 7.01 30.12 -11.87
CA TYR A 575 6.62 28.71 -12.08
C TYR A 575 7.26 27.74 -11.07
N GLY A 576 7.33 28.16 -9.82
CA GLY A 576 7.80 27.34 -8.72
C GLY A 576 7.31 27.88 -7.39
N ASN A 577 7.75 27.23 -6.32
CA ASN A 577 7.45 27.59 -4.95
C ASN A 577 8.70 27.41 -4.07
N PHE A 578 8.72 28.06 -2.92
CA PHE A 578 9.81 27.96 -1.97
C PHE A 578 9.33 27.85 -0.53
N THR A 579 10.18 27.28 0.32
CA THR A 579 9.99 27.21 1.77
C THR A 579 11.10 27.97 2.47
N SER A 580 10.78 28.68 3.55
CA SER A 580 11.76 29.43 4.35
C SER A 580 11.81 28.93 5.78
N SER A 581 13.00 28.91 6.37
CA SER A 581 13.19 28.64 7.80
C SER A 581 12.68 29.77 8.70
N ASP A 582 12.59 31.00 8.18
CA ASP A 582 12.12 32.19 8.88
C ASP A 582 11.30 33.06 7.92
N THR A 583 10.02 33.28 8.22
CA THR A 583 9.10 34.07 7.39
C THR A 583 9.42 35.56 7.36
N SER A 584 10.28 36.04 8.25
CA SER A 584 10.80 37.40 8.25
C SER A 584 12.10 37.56 7.44
N TYR A 585 12.67 36.47 6.93
CA TYR A 585 13.92 36.47 6.16
C TYR A 585 15.08 37.20 6.87
N ALA A 586 15.16 37.06 8.20
CA ALA A 586 16.26 37.62 8.99
C ALA A 586 17.61 36.96 8.65
N VAL A 587 18.72 37.59 9.06
CA VAL A 587 20.07 37.02 8.87
C VAL A 587 20.16 35.62 9.49
N GLY A 588 20.60 34.64 8.69
CA GLY A 588 20.61 33.21 9.01
C GLY A 588 19.37 32.45 8.51
N ALA A 589 18.40 33.12 7.89
CA ALA A 589 17.28 32.45 7.22
C ALA A 589 17.76 31.65 6.00
N VAL A 590 17.23 30.45 5.83
CA VAL A 590 17.51 29.56 4.70
C VAL A 590 16.24 29.35 3.90
N VAL A 591 16.35 29.45 2.58
CA VAL A 591 15.24 29.26 1.64
C VAL A 591 15.57 28.12 0.68
N GLU A 592 14.61 27.20 0.49
CA GLU A 592 14.70 26.06 -0.41
C GLU A 592 13.64 26.17 -1.52
N PHE A 593 14.07 26.04 -2.78
CA PHE A 593 13.22 26.20 -3.95
C PHE A 593 12.80 24.88 -4.59
N SER A 594 11.63 24.89 -5.21
CA SER A 594 11.06 23.79 -6.00
C SER A 594 10.32 24.34 -7.20
N CYS A 595 10.36 23.63 -8.34
CA CYS A 595 9.62 24.02 -9.54
C CYS A 595 8.24 23.38 -9.60
N ASP A 596 7.28 24.07 -10.23
CA ASP A 596 5.95 23.53 -10.47
C ASP A 596 6.01 22.32 -11.43
N PRO A 597 5.05 21.38 -11.38
CA PRO A 597 5.04 20.21 -12.26
C PRO A 597 5.15 20.58 -13.75
N GLY A 598 6.09 19.95 -14.45
CA GLY A 598 6.38 20.22 -15.87
C GLY A 598 7.44 21.30 -16.12
N TYR A 599 7.88 22.00 -15.07
CA TYR A 599 9.04 22.88 -15.11
C TYR A 599 10.24 22.21 -14.44
N THR A 600 11.43 22.53 -14.94
CA THR A 600 12.70 22.01 -14.42
C THR A 600 13.60 23.16 -14.01
N LEU A 601 14.46 22.91 -13.03
CA LEU A 601 15.36 23.91 -12.48
C LEU A 601 16.54 24.16 -13.42
N GLU A 602 16.63 25.39 -13.93
CA GLU A 602 17.76 25.89 -14.70
C GLU A 602 18.39 27.08 -13.98
N GLN A 603 19.71 27.02 -13.79
CA GLN A 603 20.52 28.14 -13.26
C GLN A 603 20.16 28.51 -11.80
N GLY A 604 21.09 29.14 -11.07
CA GLY A 604 20.89 29.49 -9.65
C GLY A 604 20.99 28.29 -8.70
N SER A 605 20.75 28.55 -7.41
CA SER A 605 20.89 27.56 -6.35
C SER A 605 19.56 27.13 -5.77
N ILE A 606 19.42 25.83 -5.49
CA ILE A 606 18.22 25.23 -4.89
C ILE A 606 18.04 25.72 -3.45
N ILE A 607 19.13 26.08 -2.78
CA ILE A 607 19.13 26.53 -1.39
C ILE A 607 19.95 27.82 -1.30
N ILE A 608 19.38 28.85 -0.67
CA ILE A 608 20.06 30.12 -0.39
C ILE A 608 19.96 30.48 1.10
N GLU A 609 20.92 31.25 1.60
CA GLU A 609 21.00 31.70 3.00
C GLU A 609 21.18 33.22 3.07
N CYS A 610 20.43 33.87 3.96
CA CYS A 610 20.52 35.30 4.22
C CYS A 610 21.77 35.59 5.07
N MET A 611 22.77 36.19 4.45
CA MET A 611 24.10 36.41 5.02
C MET A 611 24.37 37.89 5.28
N ASP A 612 25.45 38.18 6.01
CA ASP A 612 25.93 39.52 6.39
C ASP A 612 25.03 40.30 7.39
N SER A 613 25.47 40.34 8.65
CA SER A 613 24.78 41.07 9.72
C SER A 613 24.77 42.60 9.59
N ARG A 614 25.58 43.18 8.69
CA ARG A 614 25.67 44.64 8.47
C ARG A 614 24.88 45.08 7.24
N ASN A 615 24.86 44.26 6.20
CA ASN A 615 24.07 44.49 5.00
C ASN A 615 23.48 43.16 4.51
N PRO A 616 22.34 42.73 5.09
CA PRO A 616 21.74 41.43 4.80
C PRO A 616 21.50 41.22 3.30
N GLN A 617 22.08 40.16 2.75
CA GLN A 617 21.94 39.75 1.35
C GLN A 617 21.95 38.23 1.23
N TRP A 618 21.22 37.71 0.24
CA TRP A 618 21.30 36.30 -0.12
C TRP A 618 22.71 35.94 -0.63
N ASN A 619 23.21 34.78 -0.23
CA ASN A 619 24.55 34.31 -0.60
C ASN A 619 24.67 33.89 -2.07
N GLU A 620 23.56 33.42 -2.66
CA GLU A 620 23.45 32.96 -4.05
C GLU A 620 22.11 33.41 -4.65
N THR A 621 21.99 33.31 -5.97
CA THR A 621 20.81 33.72 -6.74
C THR A 621 19.73 32.64 -6.77
N GLU A 622 18.47 33.06 -6.80
CA GLU A 622 17.29 32.20 -6.95
C GLU A 622 17.34 31.41 -8.27
N PRO A 623 16.76 30.20 -8.32
CA PRO A 623 16.76 29.40 -9.53
C PRO A 623 15.67 29.80 -10.53
N ALA A 624 15.89 29.52 -11.81
CA ALA A 624 14.87 29.73 -12.85
C ALA A 624 14.18 28.41 -13.22
N CYS A 625 12.86 28.33 -13.04
CA CYS A 625 12.09 27.16 -13.47
C CYS A 625 11.64 27.32 -14.94
N ARG A 626 12.05 26.39 -15.81
CA ARG A 626 11.72 26.43 -17.25
C ARG A 626 11.20 25.08 -17.75
N ALA A 627 10.24 25.15 -18.68
CA ALA A 627 9.76 24.01 -19.43
C ALA A 627 10.80 23.65 -20.50
N VAL A 628 11.40 22.47 -20.39
CA VAL A 628 12.49 22.01 -21.26
C VAL A 628 12.00 21.20 -22.46
N CYS A 629 12.73 21.32 -23.56
CA CYS A 629 12.52 20.52 -24.76
C CYS A 629 13.13 19.14 -24.58
N SER A 630 12.29 18.12 -24.43
CA SER A 630 12.64 16.69 -24.24
C SER A 630 12.97 16.27 -22.80
N GLY A 631 12.73 15.00 -22.48
CA GLY A 631 13.00 14.43 -21.17
C GLY A 631 12.40 13.03 -20.98
N GLU A 632 12.75 12.38 -19.88
CA GLU A 632 12.21 11.08 -19.48
C GLU A 632 11.36 11.24 -18.22
N ILE A 633 10.14 10.71 -18.24
CA ILE A 633 9.19 10.77 -17.11
C ILE A 633 8.95 9.35 -16.63
N THR A 634 9.38 9.09 -15.39
CA THR A 634 9.20 7.79 -14.71
C THR A 634 8.16 7.84 -13.59
N ASP A 635 7.65 9.03 -13.27
CA ASP A 635 6.70 9.24 -12.18
C ASP A 635 5.30 8.72 -12.54
N SER A 636 4.51 8.40 -11.52
CA SER A 636 3.16 7.84 -11.68
C SER A 636 2.15 8.83 -12.30
N ALA A 637 2.47 10.13 -12.26
CA ALA A 637 1.78 11.21 -12.96
C ALA A 637 2.76 12.37 -13.20
N GLY A 638 2.55 13.14 -14.26
CA GLY A 638 3.39 14.28 -14.60
C GLY A 638 2.73 15.19 -15.63
N VAL A 639 3.31 16.38 -15.83
CA VAL A 639 2.85 17.37 -16.80
C VAL A 639 3.95 17.56 -17.84
N VAL A 640 3.60 17.47 -19.12
CA VAL A 640 4.49 17.81 -20.24
C VAL A 640 4.09 19.17 -20.78
N LEU A 641 5.02 20.11 -20.78
CA LEU A 641 4.82 21.45 -21.30
C LEU A 641 5.64 21.64 -22.57
N SER A 642 5.12 22.45 -23.49
CA SER A 642 5.93 22.91 -24.63
C SER A 642 7.11 23.76 -24.14
N PRO A 643 8.23 23.79 -24.88
CA PRO A 643 9.40 24.58 -24.47
C PRO A 643 9.01 26.03 -24.23
N ASN A 644 9.52 26.62 -23.15
CA ASN A 644 9.23 28.00 -22.73
C ASN A 644 7.76 28.30 -22.38
N TRP A 645 6.85 27.31 -22.33
CA TRP A 645 5.45 27.53 -22.00
C TRP A 645 5.31 28.37 -20.71
N PRO A 646 4.39 29.36 -20.67
CA PRO A 646 3.38 29.75 -21.67
C PRO A 646 3.90 30.68 -22.78
N GLU A 647 5.20 30.94 -22.83
CA GLU A 647 5.83 31.78 -23.85
C GLU A 647 6.06 30.98 -25.14
N ALA A 648 6.38 31.70 -26.23
CA ALA A 648 6.64 31.06 -27.51
C ALA A 648 7.95 30.24 -27.45
N TYR A 649 7.89 29.03 -27.99
CA TYR A 649 9.08 28.20 -28.25
C TYR A 649 9.88 28.75 -29.43
N ASP A 650 11.17 28.42 -29.48
CA ASP A 650 12.06 28.91 -30.55
C ASP A 650 11.82 28.19 -31.88
N LYS A 651 12.19 28.84 -32.99
CA LYS A 651 12.00 28.27 -34.33
C LYS A 651 12.91 27.05 -34.56
N GLY A 652 12.33 25.97 -35.06
CA GLY A 652 13.07 24.79 -35.51
C GLY A 652 13.42 23.79 -34.40
N GLN A 653 12.75 23.86 -33.25
CA GLN A 653 12.89 22.87 -32.18
C GLN A 653 12.10 21.60 -32.48
N ASP A 654 12.70 20.44 -32.21
CA ASP A 654 12.08 19.11 -32.26
C ASP A 654 12.25 18.45 -30.89
N CYS A 655 11.15 18.22 -30.17
CA CYS A 655 11.17 17.81 -28.76
C CYS A 655 10.54 16.43 -28.59
N ILE A 656 11.20 15.56 -27.82
CA ILE A 656 10.80 14.16 -27.62
C ILE A 656 10.75 13.86 -26.13
N TRP A 657 9.60 13.40 -25.63
CA TRP A 657 9.46 12.94 -24.25
C TRP A 657 9.24 11.42 -24.22
N GLY A 658 10.04 10.73 -23.41
CA GLY A 658 9.81 9.32 -23.07
C GLY A 658 9.03 9.23 -21.76
N ILE A 659 7.99 8.39 -21.74
CA ILE A 659 7.18 8.14 -20.54
C ILE A 659 7.28 6.65 -20.23
N HIS A 660 7.85 6.32 -19.09
CA HIS A 660 8.12 4.97 -18.64
C HIS A 660 7.20 4.60 -17.47
N VAL A 661 6.49 3.48 -17.60
CA VAL A 661 5.59 2.94 -16.57
C VAL A 661 5.89 1.46 -16.30
N GLU A 662 5.55 0.98 -15.10
CA GLU A 662 5.68 -0.43 -14.73
C GLU A 662 4.81 -1.35 -15.62
N GLU A 663 5.17 -2.63 -15.74
CA GLU A 663 4.61 -3.57 -16.74
C GLU A 663 3.09 -3.76 -16.65
N ASP A 664 2.47 -3.45 -15.51
CA ASP A 664 1.04 -3.59 -15.23
C ASP A 664 0.25 -2.27 -15.37
N LYS A 665 0.92 -1.15 -15.66
CA LYS A 665 0.31 0.18 -15.77
C LYS A 665 0.12 0.61 -17.22
N ARG A 666 -0.84 1.51 -17.44
CA ARG A 666 -1.13 2.11 -18.76
C ARG A 666 -1.03 3.62 -18.68
N ILE A 667 -0.53 4.25 -19.74
CA ILE A 667 -0.39 5.71 -19.84
C ILE A 667 -1.73 6.30 -20.31
N MET A 668 -2.24 7.30 -19.60
CA MET A 668 -3.37 8.12 -20.00
C MET A 668 -2.87 9.56 -20.22
N LEU A 669 -3.14 10.12 -21.40
CA LEU A 669 -2.77 11.51 -21.73
C LEU A 669 -4.04 12.36 -21.82
N ASP A 670 -4.05 13.48 -21.11
CA ASP A 670 -5.03 14.56 -21.30
C ASP A 670 -4.31 15.72 -22.01
N ILE A 671 -4.83 16.14 -23.15
CA ILE A 671 -4.18 17.14 -24.02
C ILE A 671 -5.01 18.41 -24.00
N GLN A 672 -4.40 19.50 -23.53
CA GLN A 672 -4.95 20.85 -23.58
C GLN A 672 -4.14 21.66 -24.60
N VAL A 673 -4.83 22.28 -25.56
CA VAL A 673 -4.23 23.06 -26.67
C VAL A 673 -4.59 24.52 -26.53
#